data_AF-A0A321L4C4-F1
#
_entry.id   AF-A0A321L4C4-F1
#
_cell.length_a   1.000
_cell.length_b   1.000
_cell.length_c   1.000
_cell.angle_alpha   90.00
_cell.angle_beta   90.00
_cell.angle_gamma   90.00
#
_symmetry.space_group_name_H-M   'P 1'
#
loop_
_entity.id
_entity.type
_entity.pdbx_description
1 polymer ?
#
loop_
_entity_poly.entity_id
_entity_poly.type
_entity_poly.pdbx_seq_one_letter_code
_entity_poly.pdbx_strand_id
1 'polypeptide(L)'
;MRNFAIDQRDIWTSPFKIKVNDLNWLLPMAGLTAGLLNADAELSSRIDPNGSFSSHSSTISNAGLAAAVAAPAGMYILGKWHGDDHQREAGILSGEAFLNAYLVNEVFKITTRRERPNEGNGQGEFFKGTISNSSFPSNHAMLTWSVATVLAHEYPGPLTKTFAYGFASLVSLARVTGRNHFPSDVVVGSTLGYLIGRQVYSRHHDPQLWGAEYGTFDKASRVEHKWPASTVSSPYVPLDSWVYPAFSRLAALGVAPSGIFGLRPWTRYECARLLEEAEGYVEDFESSEVTRLYAALAREFAPELKGTAAEHYAQLDSVYARVTGISGQPLTDGYHFAKTIVNDYGRPYQEGTNFISGFSSSGSTGPFGFYVRGELEHAPSAPGVSQTVQNAIQVADQKPLIQPAFAVPAFNQFRLLDTYVMLNLNGWQTSFGKQTLWTGPTQDPFLSSNNAQPMYMLRFDQTTPRKLPSFLGFLGPYRMEFWVGKLTGQHFVATQDPAVGFAASIGRSLERQPMLNGQKVNFHPTKYFEFGVGKTGLWGGPDFPITGGTTRRSLFGSRNATGRGNDPGDRRSSFDFSYRLPGLRNWFTLYDDSFVEDEISPIGYPRRSAHNPGIYMPQLPGLHHMDLRVEASYTNLPDLIEPPAGGFFYWNTRYLDGYTSKGDIIGNGTVGRQGIAYRGESTYWFASDKTIQAGYRTMTADFQFLQGGNLRDVFVRSEWSLNEKTSLSSLLQYEWWNFPLLSAGNRRNDFTASFQLTYWPHWKILGGK
;
A
#
# COMPACT_ATOMS: atom_id res chain seq x y z
N MET A 1 15.24 -36.80 26.71
CA MET A 1 16.50 -36.13 26.32
C MET A 1 17.66 -37.09 26.04
N ARG A 2 17.43 -38.22 25.34
CA ARG A 2 18.54 -39.11 24.94
C ARG A 2 19.28 -38.57 23.70
N ASN A 3 18.66 -37.63 22.96
CA ASN A 3 19.10 -37.16 21.65
C ASN A 3 19.50 -35.67 21.58
N PHE A 4 19.43 -34.92 22.69
CA PHE A 4 19.65 -33.47 22.72
C PHE A 4 21.02 -33.02 22.15
N ALA A 5 22.10 -33.75 22.47
CA ALA A 5 23.44 -33.45 21.93
C ALA A 5 23.54 -33.68 20.41
N ILE A 6 22.79 -34.66 19.89
CA ILE A 6 22.73 -34.97 18.46
C ILE A 6 21.95 -33.86 17.74
N ASP A 7 20.81 -33.43 18.30
CA ASP A 7 20.02 -32.32 17.77
C ASP A 7 20.84 -31.04 17.68
N GLN A 8 21.54 -30.68 18.74
CA GLN A 8 22.41 -29.50 18.75
C GLN A 8 23.50 -29.60 17.67
N ARG A 9 24.22 -30.73 17.59
CA ARG A 9 25.21 -30.94 16.53
C ARG A 9 24.60 -30.76 15.14
N ASP A 10 23.41 -31.32 14.92
CA ASP A 10 22.77 -31.28 13.61
C ASP A 10 22.25 -29.87 13.28
N ILE A 11 21.71 -29.13 14.26
CA ILE A 11 21.31 -27.71 14.13
C ILE A 11 22.53 -26.85 13.76
N TRP A 12 23.63 -26.95 14.51
CA TRP A 12 24.83 -26.13 14.29
C TRP A 12 25.62 -26.50 13.04
N THR A 13 25.50 -27.75 12.57
CA THR A 13 26.11 -28.18 11.29
C THR A 13 25.20 -27.96 10.08
N SER A 14 23.93 -27.58 10.28
CA SER A 14 22.98 -27.37 9.19
C SER A 14 23.38 -26.30 8.17
N PRO A 15 24.03 -25.16 8.53
CA PRO A 15 24.44 -24.17 7.54
C PRO A 15 25.49 -24.70 6.54
N PHE A 16 26.32 -25.67 6.96
CA PHE A 16 27.31 -26.31 6.09
C PHE A 16 26.70 -27.36 5.16
N LYS A 17 25.40 -27.64 5.30
CA LYS A 17 24.64 -28.60 4.50
C LYS A 17 23.66 -27.91 3.54
N ILE A 18 23.72 -26.57 3.43
CA ILE A 18 22.89 -25.78 2.51
C ILE A 18 23.14 -26.22 1.07
N LYS A 19 22.07 -26.52 0.34
CA LYS A 19 22.07 -26.81 -1.10
C LYS A 19 21.62 -25.59 -1.87
N VAL A 20 21.88 -25.56 -3.19
CA VAL A 20 21.40 -24.49 -4.09
C VAL A 20 19.88 -24.32 -4.01
N ASN A 21 19.13 -25.40 -3.85
CA ASN A 21 17.66 -25.36 -3.71
C ASN A 21 17.18 -24.65 -2.43
N ASP A 22 17.98 -24.67 -1.36
CA ASP A 22 17.64 -23.96 -0.11
C ASP A 22 17.69 -22.44 -0.29
N LEU A 23 18.40 -21.94 -1.31
CA LEU A 23 18.43 -20.50 -1.63
C LEU A 23 17.06 -19.92 -1.97
N ASN A 24 16.11 -20.75 -2.43
CA ASN A 24 14.75 -20.32 -2.79
C ASN A 24 13.97 -19.76 -1.60
N TRP A 25 14.24 -20.22 -0.38
CA TRP A 25 13.63 -19.68 0.83
C TRP A 25 14.62 -18.84 1.64
N LEU A 26 15.92 -19.17 1.60
CA LEU A 26 16.96 -18.41 2.32
C LEU A 26 17.11 -16.98 1.77
N LEU A 27 17.09 -16.77 0.44
CA LEU A 27 17.28 -15.44 -0.14
C LEU A 27 16.12 -14.48 0.18
N PRO A 28 14.83 -14.86 0.01
CA PRO A 28 13.72 -14.01 0.45
C PRO A 28 13.76 -13.73 1.96
N MET A 29 14.10 -14.72 2.78
CA MET A 29 14.21 -14.54 4.23
C MET A 29 15.37 -13.60 4.61
N ALA A 30 16.52 -13.70 3.93
CA ALA A 30 17.64 -12.80 4.11
C ALA A 30 17.28 -11.37 3.67
N GLY A 31 16.60 -11.22 2.53
CA GLY A 31 16.11 -9.93 2.04
C GLY A 31 15.11 -9.27 2.99
N LEU A 32 14.13 -10.03 3.47
CA LEU A 32 13.17 -9.57 4.49
C LEU A 32 13.89 -9.15 5.77
N THR A 33 14.83 -9.98 6.25
CA THR A 33 15.61 -9.67 7.47
C THR A 33 16.43 -8.39 7.30
N ALA A 34 17.12 -8.23 6.18
CA ALA A 34 17.91 -7.03 5.88
C ALA A 34 17.03 -5.76 5.77
N GLY A 35 15.88 -5.85 5.11
CA GLY A 35 14.91 -4.76 5.02
C GLY A 35 14.35 -4.36 6.38
N LEU A 36 14.03 -5.34 7.23
CA LEU A 36 13.57 -5.09 8.60
C LEU A 36 14.69 -4.50 9.46
N LEU A 37 15.91 -5.02 9.41
CA LEU A 37 17.06 -4.47 10.13
C LEU A 37 17.27 -2.97 9.82
N ASN A 38 17.05 -2.55 8.58
CA ASN A 38 17.14 -1.15 8.18
C ASN A 38 15.97 -0.30 8.73
N ALA A 39 14.77 -0.87 8.79
CA ALA A 39 13.56 -0.18 9.23
C ALA A 39 13.29 -0.26 10.75
N ASP A 40 14.00 -1.12 11.48
CA ASP A 40 13.74 -1.51 12.86
C ASP A 40 13.66 -0.31 13.82
N ALA A 41 14.66 0.57 13.79
CA ALA A 41 14.71 1.75 14.66
C ALA A 41 13.53 2.71 14.40
N GLU A 42 13.17 2.89 13.13
CA GLU A 42 12.02 3.70 12.74
C GLU A 42 10.71 3.07 13.17
N LEU A 43 10.56 1.75 13.01
CA LEU A 43 9.34 1.04 13.40
C LEU A 43 9.16 1.01 14.92
N SER A 44 10.23 0.78 15.68
CA SER A 44 10.17 0.72 17.14
C SER A 44 10.03 2.09 17.80
N SER A 45 10.62 3.16 17.25
CA SER A 45 10.47 4.53 17.78
C SER A 45 9.02 5.05 17.71
N ARG A 46 8.18 4.47 16.83
CA ARG A 46 6.76 4.81 16.71
C ARG A 46 5.89 4.27 17.84
N ILE A 47 6.43 3.40 18.71
CA ILE A 47 5.69 2.84 19.83
C ILE A 47 5.94 3.68 21.08
N ASP A 48 4.86 4.17 21.70
CA ASP A 48 4.93 4.97 22.91
C ASP A 48 5.54 4.16 24.07
N PRO A 49 6.72 4.54 24.60
CA PRO A 49 7.36 3.82 25.70
C PRO A 49 6.53 3.88 27.00
N ASN A 50 5.73 4.92 27.19
CA ASN A 50 5.00 5.18 28.44
C ASN A 50 3.51 4.78 28.36
N GLY A 51 3.08 4.22 27.22
CA GLY A 51 1.69 3.83 27.00
C GLY A 51 1.33 2.53 27.72
N SER A 52 0.13 2.47 28.32
CA SER A 52 -0.40 1.24 28.92
C SER A 52 -0.47 0.09 27.91
N PHE A 53 -0.63 0.36 26.62
CA PHE A 53 -0.64 -0.68 25.58
C PHE A 53 0.68 -1.46 25.48
N SER A 54 1.83 -0.79 25.67
CA SER A 54 3.15 -1.44 25.63
C SER A 54 3.37 -2.37 26.81
N SER A 55 2.93 -1.97 28.01
CA SER A 55 3.00 -2.81 29.20
C SER A 55 2.06 -4.02 29.12
N HIS A 56 0.81 -3.82 28.66
CA HIS A 56 -0.12 -4.94 28.42
C HIS A 56 0.43 -5.93 27.36
N SER A 57 1.03 -5.43 26.27
CA SER A 57 1.67 -6.26 25.26
C SER A 57 2.81 -7.10 25.85
N SER A 58 3.63 -6.50 26.71
CA SER A 58 4.70 -7.21 27.42
C SER A 58 4.14 -8.32 28.31
N THR A 59 3.09 -8.04 29.10
CA THR A 59 2.41 -9.03 29.93
C THR A 59 1.81 -10.17 29.11
N ILE A 60 1.12 -9.86 28.01
CA ILE A 60 0.55 -10.86 27.10
C ILE A 60 1.65 -11.78 26.55
N SER A 61 2.78 -11.21 26.12
CA SER A 61 3.88 -11.99 25.58
C SER A 61 4.50 -12.92 26.63
N ASN A 62 4.70 -12.45 27.87
CA ASN A 62 5.25 -13.25 28.96
C ASN A 62 4.28 -14.36 29.40
N ALA A 63 2.99 -14.05 29.48
CA ALA A 63 1.95 -15.05 29.77
C ALA A 63 1.89 -16.11 28.66
N GLY A 64 2.02 -15.70 27.40
CA GLY A 64 2.10 -16.63 26.27
C GLY A 64 3.34 -17.53 26.33
N LEU A 65 4.51 -17.00 26.67
CA LEU A 65 5.69 -17.85 26.86
C LEU A 65 5.49 -18.83 28.03
N ALA A 66 4.91 -18.39 29.15
CA ALA A 66 4.58 -19.27 30.27
C ALA A 66 3.62 -20.40 29.84
N ALA A 67 2.62 -20.09 29.03
CA ALA A 67 1.72 -21.10 28.47
C ALA A 67 2.44 -22.07 27.52
N ALA A 68 3.40 -21.59 26.70
CA ALA A 68 4.22 -22.45 25.85
C ALA A 68 5.17 -23.37 26.63
N VAL A 69 5.58 -22.97 27.85
CA VAL A 69 6.34 -23.84 28.77
C VAL A 69 5.42 -24.84 29.46
N ALA A 70 4.23 -24.40 29.89
CA ALA A 70 3.27 -25.24 30.61
C ALA A 70 2.64 -26.31 29.70
N ALA A 71 2.39 -26.00 28.43
CA ALA A 71 1.71 -26.90 27.51
C ALA A 71 2.45 -28.25 27.31
N PRO A 72 3.75 -28.31 26.99
CA PRO A 72 4.48 -29.58 26.88
C PRO A 72 4.44 -30.42 28.16
N ALA A 73 4.62 -29.79 29.32
CA ALA A 73 4.57 -30.46 30.62
C ALA A 73 3.16 -31.01 30.92
N GLY A 74 2.12 -30.22 30.66
CA GLY A 74 0.73 -30.62 30.82
C GLY A 74 0.36 -31.78 29.91
N MET A 75 0.74 -31.73 28.63
CA MET A 75 0.49 -32.81 27.67
C MET A 75 1.19 -34.10 28.07
N TYR A 76 2.44 -34.03 28.54
CA TYR A 76 3.15 -35.21 29.03
C TYR A 76 2.46 -35.84 30.26
N ILE A 77 2.08 -35.02 31.26
CA ILE A 77 1.42 -35.50 32.48
C ILE A 77 0.04 -36.08 32.17
N LEU A 78 -0.78 -35.37 31.40
CA LEU A 78 -2.13 -35.80 31.02
C LEU A 78 -2.09 -37.05 30.14
N GLY A 79 -1.19 -37.10 29.16
CA GLY A 79 -1.02 -38.28 28.30
C GLY A 79 -0.60 -39.51 29.13
N LYS A 80 0.30 -39.33 30.10
CA LYS A 80 0.69 -40.41 31.03
C LYS A 80 -0.47 -40.84 31.94
N TRP A 81 -1.30 -39.91 32.39
CA TRP A 81 -2.43 -40.22 33.27
C TRP A 81 -3.57 -40.93 32.51
N HIS A 82 -3.88 -40.48 31.29
CA HIS A 82 -4.94 -41.05 30.46
C HIS A 82 -4.52 -42.27 29.64
N GLY A 83 -3.23 -42.62 29.63
CA GLY A 83 -2.71 -43.68 28.76
C GLY A 83 -2.72 -43.30 27.28
N ASP A 84 -2.68 -42.01 26.96
CA ASP A 84 -2.63 -41.48 25.59
C ASP A 84 -1.17 -41.30 25.17
N ASP A 85 -0.64 -42.27 24.42
CA ASP A 85 0.73 -42.30 23.94
C ASP A 85 1.05 -41.12 22.99
N HIS A 86 0.06 -40.69 22.20
CA HIS A 86 0.21 -39.57 21.26
C HIS A 86 0.30 -38.22 22.00
N GLN A 87 -0.60 -37.98 22.97
CA GLN A 87 -0.51 -36.78 23.80
C GLN A 87 0.78 -36.72 24.62
N ARG A 88 1.24 -37.88 25.12
CA ARG A 88 2.52 -37.98 25.83
C ARG A 88 3.69 -37.63 24.92
N GLU A 89 3.72 -38.15 23.70
CA GLU A 89 4.76 -37.87 22.72
C GLU A 89 4.80 -36.39 22.34
N ALA A 90 3.65 -35.80 22.02
CA ALA A 90 3.56 -34.38 21.70
C ALA A 90 4.13 -33.49 22.82
N GLY A 91 3.92 -33.87 24.09
CA GLY A 91 4.55 -33.22 25.24
C GLY A 91 6.08 -33.36 25.28
N ILE A 92 6.60 -34.56 24.99
CA ILE A 92 8.06 -34.82 24.95
C ILE A 92 8.72 -34.04 23.82
N LEU A 93 8.22 -34.15 22.60
CA LEU A 93 8.80 -33.50 21.42
C LEU A 93 8.73 -31.99 21.53
N SER A 94 7.62 -31.44 22.05
CA SER A 94 7.50 -29.99 22.25
C SER A 94 8.50 -29.50 23.31
N GLY A 95 8.72 -30.28 24.37
CA GLY A 95 9.73 -30.00 25.39
C GLY A 95 11.15 -30.06 24.83
N GLU A 96 11.48 -31.05 23.99
CA GLU A 96 12.79 -31.17 23.36
C GLU A 96 13.03 -30.05 22.33
N ALA A 97 12.03 -29.66 21.54
CA ALA A 97 12.10 -28.51 20.63
C ALA A 97 12.28 -27.20 21.38
N PHE A 98 11.60 -27.02 22.51
CA PHE A 98 11.75 -25.86 23.38
C PHE A 98 13.18 -25.75 23.92
N LEU A 99 13.73 -26.83 24.49
CA LEU A 99 15.08 -26.83 25.05
C LEU A 99 16.16 -26.61 23.99
N ASN A 100 16.00 -27.22 22.81
CA ASN A 100 16.92 -27.00 21.70
C ASN A 100 16.91 -25.53 21.24
N ALA A 101 15.72 -24.94 21.09
CA ALA A 101 15.55 -23.53 20.76
C ALA A 101 16.16 -22.62 21.84
N TYR A 102 15.94 -22.92 23.12
CA TYR A 102 16.50 -22.15 24.23
C TYR A 102 18.02 -22.06 24.16
N LEU A 103 18.70 -23.19 23.99
CA LEU A 103 20.17 -23.21 23.92
C LEU A 103 20.69 -22.44 22.70
N VAL A 104 20.05 -22.61 21.54
CA VAL A 104 20.38 -21.83 20.34
C VAL A 104 20.22 -20.33 20.59
N ASN A 105 19.14 -19.92 21.30
CA ASN A 105 18.90 -18.51 21.61
C ASN A 105 20.02 -17.91 22.44
N GLU A 106 20.42 -18.60 23.50
CA GLU A 106 21.44 -18.10 24.42
C GLU A 106 22.79 -17.93 23.71
N VAL A 107 23.17 -18.87 22.83
CA VAL A 107 24.39 -18.71 22.01
C VAL A 107 24.29 -17.49 21.09
N PHE A 108 23.15 -17.27 20.42
CA PHE A 108 22.96 -16.08 19.59
C PHE A 108 22.98 -14.78 20.40
N LYS A 109 22.43 -14.77 21.61
CA LYS A 109 22.47 -13.59 22.48
C LYS A 109 23.90 -13.22 22.89
N ILE A 110 24.69 -14.23 23.29
CA ILE A 110 26.10 -14.05 23.67
C ILE A 110 26.92 -13.52 22.50
N THR A 111 26.65 -14.00 21.28
CA THR A 111 27.42 -13.63 20.09
C THR A 111 27.01 -12.28 19.52
N THR A 112 25.71 -12.03 19.36
CA THR A 112 25.20 -10.83 18.68
C THR A 112 25.18 -9.59 19.57
N ARG A 113 24.92 -9.75 20.88
CA ARG A 113 24.84 -8.66 21.87
C ARG A 113 24.13 -7.42 21.32
N ARG A 114 22.97 -7.64 20.67
CA ARG A 114 22.18 -6.57 20.07
C ARG A 114 21.43 -5.83 21.16
N GLU A 115 21.52 -4.50 21.19
CA GLU A 115 20.72 -3.67 22.10
C GLU A 115 19.23 -3.85 21.82
N ARG A 116 18.40 -3.71 22.87
CA ARG A 116 16.94 -3.72 22.73
C ARG A 116 16.39 -2.37 22.27
N PRO A 117 15.13 -2.30 21.79
CA PRO A 117 14.50 -1.03 21.43
C PRO A 117 14.38 0.00 22.57
N ASN A 118 14.50 -0.44 23.83
CA ASN A 118 14.43 0.40 25.02
C ASN A 118 15.81 0.65 25.66
N GLU A 119 16.90 0.29 24.99
CA GLU A 119 18.27 0.50 25.43
C GLU A 119 19.03 1.46 24.48
N GLY A 120 20.17 1.96 24.95
CA GLY A 120 21.07 2.80 24.16
C GLY A 120 20.37 4.02 23.55
N ASN A 121 20.61 4.25 22.26
CA ASN A 121 19.95 5.29 21.46
C ASN A 121 18.68 4.78 20.73
N GLY A 122 18.22 3.55 21.04
CA GLY A 122 17.07 2.92 20.39
C GLY A 122 17.32 2.43 18.95
N GLN A 123 18.57 2.45 18.47
CA GLN A 123 18.93 2.00 17.11
C GLN A 123 19.16 0.49 17.02
N GLY A 124 19.30 -0.21 18.16
CA GLY A 124 19.47 -1.66 18.19
C GLY A 124 20.83 -2.10 17.68
N GLU A 125 21.89 -1.45 18.14
CA GLU A 125 23.25 -1.69 17.68
C GLU A 125 23.73 -3.10 18.09
N PHE A 126 24.39 -3.79 17.17
CA PHE A 126 25.00 -5.11 17.43
C PHE A 126 26.32 -4.95 18.19
N PHE A 127 26.65 -5.97 18.98
CA PHE A 127 27.90 -6.09 19.74
C PHE A 127 28.10 -5.07 20.87
N LYS A 128 27.10 -4.23 21.16
CA LYS A 128 27.15 -3.21 22.22
C LYS A 128 26.31 -3.52 23.45
N GLY A 129 25.28 -4.35 23.31
CA GLY A 129 24.43 -4.79 24.41
C GLY A 129 25.13 -5.72 25.39
N THR A 130 24.43 -6.07 26.48
CA THR A 130 24.96 -7.01 27.48
C THR A 130 24.68 -8.46 27.10
N ILE A 131 25.52 -9.38 27.59
CA ILE A 131 25.39 -10.82 27.35
C ILE A 131 24.04 -11.35 27.86
N SER A 132 23.55 -10.82 28.98
CA SER A 132 22.29 -11.23 29.60
C SER A 132 21.04 -10.54 29.03
N ASN A 133 21.18 -9.47 28.24
CA ASN A 133 20.03 -8.68 27.76
C ASN A 133 19.98 -8.45 26.24
N SER A 134 20.67 -9.25 25.43
CA SER A 134 20.60 -9.14 23.97
C SER A 134 19.18 -9.30 23.40
N SER A 135 18.86 -8.50 22.39
CA SER A 135 17.58 -8.49 21.65
C SER A 135 17.50 -9.59 20.58
N PHE A 136 18.62 -9.95 19.95
CA PHE A 136 18.61 -10.78 18.74
C PHE A 136 19.06 -12.23 18.98
N PRO A 137 18.34 -13.22 18.43
CA PRO A 137 16.94 -13.16 17.99
C PRO A 137 16.00 -13.21 19.22
N SER A 138 14.71 -12.95 19.00
CA SER A 138 13.75 -12.94 20.10
C SER A 138 13.55 -14.33 20.71
N ASN A 139 13.82 -14.45 22.01
CA ASN A 139 13.64 -15.69 22.77
C ASN A 139 12.17 -16.16 22.76
N HIS A 140 11.25 -15.23 23.04
CA HIS A 140 9.82 -15.53 23.10
C HIS A 140 9.31 -16.04 21.75
N ALA A 141 9.72 -15.40 20.65
CA ALA A 141 9.37 -15.85 19.32
C ALA A 141 9.93 -17.26 19.06
N MET A 142 11.23 -17.46 19.25
CA MET A 142 11.85 -18.73 18.91
C MET A 142 11.32 -19.92 19.71
N LEU A 143 11.10 -19.75 21.02
CA LEU A 143 10.57 -20.80 21.89
C LEU A 143 9.10 -21.12 21.60
N THR A 144 8.26 -20.10 21.41
CA THR A 144 6.83 -20.34 21.14
C THR A 144 6.61 -20.93 19.75
N TRP A 145 7.38 -20.51 18.75
CA TRP A 145 7.32 -21.07 17.42
C TRP A 145 7.84 -22.51 17.37
N SER A 146 8.84 -22.90 18.17
CA SER A 146 9.31 -24.29 18.20
C SER A 146 8.24 -25.24 18.77
N VAL A 147 7.59 -24.85 19.88
CA VAL A 147 6.45 -25.61 20.46
C VAL A 147 5.26 -25.64 19.50
N ALA A 148 4.84 -24.48 19.00
CA ALA A 148 3.70 -24.40 18.07
C ALA A 148 3.90 -25.26 16.81
N THR A 149 5.14 -25.33 16.33
CA THR A 149 5.49 -26.13 15.16
C THR A 149 5.35 -27.63 15.42
N VAL A 150 5.78 -28.12 16.58
CA VAL A 150 5.56 -29.53 16.97
C VAL A 150 4.07 -29.82 17.10
N LEU A 151 3.32 -29.00 17.85
CA LEU A 151 1.88 -29.21 18.05
C LEU A 151 1.06 -29.18 16.75
N ALA A 152 1.43 -28.30 15.83
CA ALA A 152 0.80 -28.20 14.51
C ALA A 152 1.01 -29.45 13.64
N HIS A 153 2.03 -30.26 13.93
CA HIS A 153 2.37 -31.47 13.19
C HIS A 153 1.92 -32.74 13.89
N GLU A 154 1.99 -32.79 15.23
CA GLU A 154 1.35 -33.83 16.05
C GLU A 154 -0.17 -33.83 15.83
N TYR A 155 -0.81 -32.66 15.76
CA TYR A 155 -2.26 -32.55 15.55
C TYR A 155 -2.56 -31.75 14.27
N PRO A 156 -2.45 -32.35 13.07
CA PRO A 156 -2.42 -31.62 11.80
C PRO A 156 -3.75 -31.04 11.28
N GLY A 157 -4.77 -30.89 12.15
CA GLY A 157 -6.05 -30.27 11.80
C GLY A 157 -5.94 -28.77 11.48
N PRO A 158 -6.78 -28.24 10.57
CA PRO A 158 -6.73 -26.83 10.17
C PRO A 158 -6.93 -25.87 11.36
N LEU A 159 -7.80 -26.22 12.30
CA LEU A 159 -8.01 -25.45 13.53
C LEU A 159 -6.77 -25.45 14.42
N THR A 160 -6.17 -26.60 14.69
CA THR A 160 -4.96 -26.71 15.52
C THR A 160 -3.80 -25.92 14.94
N LYS A 161 -3.56 -26.02 13.62
CA LYS A 161 -2.53 -25.23 12.94
C LYS A 161 -2.80 -23.73 13.06
N THR A 162 -4.05 -23.33 12.85
CA THR A 162 -4.46 -21.92 13.00
C THR A 162 -4.25 -21.42 14.42
N PHE A 163 -4.63 -22.20 15.44
CA PHE A 163 -4.43 -21.84 16.84
C PHE A 163 -2.97 -21.83 17.25
N ALA A 164 -2.18 -22.84 16.88
CA ALA A 164 -0.77 -22.95 17.23
C ALA A 164 0.05 -21.81 16.62
N TYR A 165 -0.07 -21.59 15.30
CA TYR A 165 0.65 -20.50 14.63
C TYR A 165 0.07 -19.13 14.94
N GLY A 166 -1.26 -19.02 15.14
CA GLY A 166 -1.91 -17.78 15.58
C GLY A 166 -1.43 -17.36 16.97
N PHE A 167 -1.32 -18.30 17.90
CA PHE A 167 -0.78 -18.08 19.24
C PHE A 167 0.68 -17.63 19.19
N ALA A 168 1.55 -18.36 18.46
CA ALA A 168 2.95 -17.98 18.32
C ALA A 168 3.13 -16.60 17.65
N SER A 169 2.29 -16.28 16.67
CA SER A 169 2.24 -14.96 16.02
C SER A 169 1.80 -13.86 16.97
N LEU A 170 0.80 -14.11 17.82
CA LEU A 170 0.34 -13.16 18.83
C LEU A 170 1.43 -12.84 19.85
N VAL A 171 2.13 -13.87 20.35
CA VAL A 171 3.27 -13.66 21.26
C VAL A 171 4.37 -12.85 20.58
N SER A 172 4.69 -13.20 19.33
CA SER A 172 5.71 -12.55 18.51
C SER A 172 5.39 -11.05 18.29
N LEU A 173 4.16 -10.74 17.87
CA LEU A 173 3.69 -9.37 17.68
C LEU A 173 3.70 -8.58 19.00
N ALA A 174 3.26 -9.20 20.09
CA ALA A 174 3.24 -8.59 21.41
C ALA A 174 4.64 -8.20 21.92
N ARG A 175 5.69 -8.92 21.50
CA ARG A 175 7.09 -8.53 21.81
C ARG A 175 7.52 -7.26 21.07
N VAL A 176 7.09 -7.09 19.83
CA VAL A 176 7.34 -5.87 19.05
C VAL A 176 6.57 -4.70 19.64
N THR A 177 5.25 -4.85 19.84
CA THR A 177 4.38 -3.79 20.36
C THR A 177 4.68 -3.44 21.82
N GLY A 178 5.29 -4.35 22.58
CA GLY A 178 5.81 -4.08 23.93
C GLY A 178 7.21 -3.46 23.95
N ARG A 179 7.79 -3.09 22.79
CA ARG A 179 9.16 -2.56 22.65
C ARG A 179 10.26 -3.45 23.25
N ASN A 180 10.00 -4.74 23.36
CA ASN A 180 10.98 -5.66 23.91
C ASN A 180 11.95 -6.20 22.86
N HIS A 181 11.52 -6.22 21.59
CA HIS A 181 12.30 -6.68 20.45
C HIS A 181 11.95 -5.85 19.21
N PHE A 182 12.90 -5.74 18.29
CA PHE A 182 12.67 -5.20 16.97
C PHE A 182 11.92 -6.22 16.08
N PRO A 183 11.21 -5.76 15.04
CA PRO A 183 10.59 -6.65 14.05
C PRO A 183 11.52 -7.74 13.49
N SER A 184 12.76 -7.39 13.14
CA SER A 184 13.72 -8.39 12.63
C SER A 184 14.09 -9.47 13.66
N ASP A 185 14.23 -9.11 14.94
CA ASP A 185 14.55 -10.06 16.03
C ASP A 185 13.48 -11.16 16.11
N VAL A 186 12.21 -10.75 15.96
CA VAL A 186 11.05 -11.62 16.04
C VAL A 186 10.94 -12.47 14.78
N VAL A 187 11.10 -11.91 13.59
CA VAL A 187 11.05 -12.68 12.32
C VAL A 187 12.14 -13.75 12.27
N VAL A 188 13.38 -13.41 12.62
CA VAL A 188 14.47 -14.39 12.67
C VAL A 188 14.23 -15.41 13.77
N GLY A 189 13.79 -14.97 14.96
CA GLY A 189 13.44 -15.87 16.06
C GLY A 189 12.36 -16.87 15.69
N SER A 190 11.25 -16.41 15.12
CA SER A 190 10.15 -17.27 14.64
C SER A 190 10.63 -18.28 13.61
N THR A 191 11.48 -17.85 12.67
CA THR A 191 12.03 -18.72 11.62
C THR A 191 12.89 -19.83 12.21
N LEU A 192 13.84 -19.48 13.08
CA LEU A 192 14.69 -20.47 13.76
C LEU A 192 13.85 -21.41 14.64
N GLY A 193 12.83 -20.89 15.32
CA GLY A 193 11.93 -21.68 16.15
C GLY A 193 11.18 -22.72 15.33
N TYR A 194 10.61 -22.30 14.20
CA TYR A 194 9.97 -23.18 13.23
C TYR A 194 10.92 -24.26 12.71
N LEU A 195 12.15 -23.90 12.32
CA LEU A 195 13.13 -24.86 11.81
C LEU A 195 13.55 -25.89 12.87
N ILE A 196 13.76 -25.46 14.12
CA ILE A 196 14.14 -26.34 15.23
C ILE A 196 12.98 -27.28 15.60
N GLY A 197 11.75 -26.75 15.69
CA GLY A 197 10.56 -27.58 15.95
C GLY A 197 10.34 -28.63 14.86
N ARG A 198 10.53 -28.24 13.60
CA ARG A 198 10.52 -29.15 12.45
C ARG A 198 11.58 -30.23 12.57
N GLN A 199 12.82 -29.84 12.89
CA GLN A 199 13.93 -30.78 12.99
C GLN A 199 13.68 -31.83 14.07
N VAL A 200 13.28 -31.40 15.27
CA VAL A 200 12.97 -32.30 16.39
C VAL A 200 11.84 -33.26 16.03
N TYR A 201 10.71 -32.74 15.54
CA TYR A 201 9.58 -33.58 15.14
C TYR A 201 10.01 -34.58 14.04
N SER A 202 10.66 -34.12 12.98
CA SER A 202 11.05 -34.96 11.84
C SER A 202 12.00 -36.10 12.19
N ARG A 203 12.77 -35.97 13.27
CA ARG A 203 13.79 -36.94 13.69
C ARG A 203 13.30 -37.90 14.75
N HIS A 204 12.36 -37.47 15.59
CA HIS A 204 12.02 -38.18 16.82
C HIS A 204 10.55 -38.58 16.94
N HIS A 205 9.67 -38.11 16.05
CA HIS A 205 8.28 -38.55 16.00
C HIS A 205 8.19 -40.05 15.68
N ASP A 206 7.36 -40.77 16.44
CA ASP A 206 7.02 -42.18 16.24
C ASP A 206 6.04 -42.33 15.07
N PRO A 207 6.47 -42.92 13.94
CA PRO A 207 5.63 -43.07 12.75
C PRO A 207 4.40 -43.99 12.98
N GLN A 208 4.34 -44.73 14.09
CA GLN A 208 3.20 -45.57 14.44
C GLN A 208 2.05 -44.75 15.05
N LEU A 209 2.34 -43.53 15.51
CA LEU A 209 1.35 -42.58 16.00
C LEU A 209 0.90 -41.68 14.85
N TRP A 210 -0.37 -41.27 14.86
CA TRP A 210 -0.93 -40.45 13.78
C TRP A 210 -0.32 -39.03 13.86
N GLY A 211 0.07 -38.46 12.73
CA GLY A 211 0.75 -37.16 12.69
C GLY A 211 1.05 -36.73 11.26
N ALA A 212 1.49 -35.50 11.05
CA ALA A 212 1.91 -35.04 9.72
C ALA A 212 3.38 -35.34 9.44
N GLU A 213 3.66 -36.09 8.37
CA GLU A 213 5.03 -36.28 7.89
C GLU A 213 5.66 -34.95 7.43
N TYR A 214 6.88 -34.67 7.91
CA TYR A 214 7.72 -33.63 7.32
C TYR A 214 8.42 -34.14 6.06
N GLY A 215 8.23 -33.43 4.94
CA GLY A 215 9.07 -33.62 3.76
C GLY A 215 10.51 -33.08 3.96
N THR A 216 11.40 -33.34 3.00
CA THR A 216 12.71 -32.67 2.87
C THR A 216 12.55 -31.16 2.59
N PHE A 217 13.62 -30.36 2.71
CA PHE A 217 13.65 -28.99 2.13
C PHE A 217 13.75 -29.02 0.60
N ASP A 218 14.29 -30.12 0.06
CA ASP A 218 14.03 -30.51 -1.32
C ASP A 218 12.55 -30.83 -1.47
N LYS A 219 11.94 -30.37 -2.58
CA LYS A 219 10.65 -30.89 -3.05
C LYS A 219 10.81 -32.40 -3.22
N ALA A 220 10.48 -33.18 -2.19
CA ALA A 220 9.84 -34.46 -2.44
C ALA A 220 8.68 -34.13 -3.36
N SER A 221 8.49 -34.91 -4.43
CA SER A 221 7.38 -34.80 -5.38
C SER A 221 6.05 -35.01 -4.65
N ARG A 222 5.69 -34.08 -3.77
CA ARG A 222 4.35 -33.84 -3.30
C ARG A 222 3.60 -33.49 -4.57
N VAL A 223 2.56 -34.26 -4.85
CA VAL A 223 1.49 -33.92 -5.79
C VAL A 223 1.39 -32.41 -5.80
N GLU A 224 1.70 -31.77 -6.94
CA GLU A 224 1.65 -30.32 -7.08
C GLU A 224 0.32 -29.85 -6.51
N HIS A 225 0.34 -29.29 -5.31
CA HIS A 225 -0.86 -28.73 -4.73
C HIS A 225 -1.05 -27.42 -5.46
N LYS A 226 -1.72 -27.48 -6.62
CA LYS A 226 -2.16 -26.30 -7.35
C LYS A 226 -3.12 -25.58 -6.42
N TRP A 227 -2.64 -24.49 -5.83
CA TRP A 227 -3.50 -23.56 -5.11
C TRP A 227 -4.57 -23.08 -6.10
N PRO A 228 -5.86 -23.11 -5.74
CA PRO A 228 -6.88 -22.40 -6.50
C PRO A 228 -6.42 -20.95 -6.74
N ALA A 229 -6.66 -20.38 -7.92
CA ALA A 229 -6.27 -19.00 -8.22
C ALA A 229 -6.79 -18.01 -7.16
N SER A 230 -7.97 -18.29 -6.60
CA SER A 230 -8.57 -17.54 -5.49
C SER A 230 -7.75 -17.57 -4.19
N THR A 231 -6.78 -18.46 -4.03
CA THR A 231 -5.93 -18.58 -2.84
C THR A 231 -4.49 -18.18 -3.09
N VAL A 232 -4.14 -17.79 -4.33
CA VAL A 232 -2.77 -17.35 -4.64
C VAL A 232 -2.65 -15.84 -4.45
N SER A 233 -1.60 -15.40 -3.78
CA SER A 233 -1.33 -13.97 -3.63
C SER A 233 -1.04 -13.30 -4.98
N SER A 234 -1.46 -12.04 -5.12
CA SER A 234 -1.40 -11.32 -6.39
C SER A 234 -0.91 -9.89 -6.19
N PRO A 235 0.28 -9.54 -6.69
CA PRO A 235 0.71 -8.15 -6.71
C PRO A 235 -0.31 -7.25 -7.42
N TYR A 236 -0.42 -6.03 -6.95
CA TYR A 236 -1.19 -4.98 -7.62
C TYR A 236 -0.42 -4.44 -8.82
N VAL A 237 -1.12 -4.16 -9.92
CA VAL A 237 -0.55 -3.49 -11.10
C VAL A 237 -0.27 -2.02 -10.77
N PRO A 238 0.97 -1.52 -10.90
CA PRO A 238 1.33 -0.13 -10.61
C PRO A 238 0.47 0.88 -11.39
N LEU A 239 0.03 1.96 -10.74
CA LEU A 239 -0.89 2.97 -11.31
C LEU A 239 -0.34 3.69 -12.55
N ASP A 240 0.98 3.73 -12.71
CA ASP A 240 1.68 4.26 -13.89
C ASP A 240 1.81 3.24 -15.05
N SER A 241 1.17 2.08 -14.95
CA SER A 241 1.20 1.05 -15.99
C SER A 241 0.29 1.37 -17.19
N TRP A 242 0.79 1.09 -18.40
CA TRP A 242 0.06 1.16 -19.68
C TRP A 242 -1.22 0.29 -19.72
N VAL A 243 -1.30 -0.68 -18.81
CA VAL A 243 -2.44 -1.59 -18.63
C VAL A 243 -3.74 -0.84 -18.38
N TYR A 244 -3.74 0.25 -17.60
CA TYR A 244 -4.98 0.96 -17.26
C TYR A 244 -5.60 1.69 -18.45
N PRO A 245 -4.85 2.49 -19.25
CA PRO A 245 -5.36 3.02 -20.52
C PRO A 245 -5.86 1.94 -21.47
N ALA A 246 -5.13 0.82 -21.60
CA ALA A 246 -5.50 -0.29 -22.47
C ALA A 246 -6.84 -0.93 -22.07
N PHE A 247 -7.01 -1.28 -20.80
CA PHE A 247 -8.29 -1.82 -20.31
C PHE A 247 -9.42 -0.80 -20.39
N SER A 248 -9.16 0.49 -20.11
CA SER A 248 -10.17 1.55 -20.26
C SER A 248 -10.72 1.59 -21.68
N ARG A 249 -9.83 1.47 -22.68
CA ARG A 249 -10.20 1.44 -24.09
C ARG A 249 -10.99 0.20 -24.47
N LEU A 250 -10.53 -1.00 -24.06
CA LEU A 250 -11.26 -2.26 -24.29
C LEU A 250 -12.65 -2.25 -23.65
N ALA A 251 -12.78 -1.75 -22.42
CA ALA A 251 -14.07 -1.67 -21.73
C ALA A 251 -15.04 -0.70 -22.42
N ALA A 252 -14.55 0.46 -22.87
CA ALA A 252 -15.36 1.44 -23.60
C ALA A 252 -15.79 0.93 -25.00
N LEU A 253 -14.95 0.13 -25.67
CA LEU A 253 -15.33 -0.58 -26.90
C LEU A 253 -16.30 -1.73 -26.62
N GLY A 254 -16.31 -2.27 -25.40
CA GLY A 254 -17.26 -3.26 -24.91
C GLY A 254 -16.75 -4.69 -24.84
N VAL A 255 -15.44 -4.84 -24.81
CA VAL A 255 -14.72 -6.12 -24.80
C VAL A 255 -14.44 -6.60 -23.37
N ALA A 256 -14.21 -5.69 -22.42
CA ALA A 256 -14.00 -6.02 -21.00
C ALA A 256 -15.04 -5.33 -20.10
N PRO A 257 -16.34 -5.66 -20.21
CA PRO A 257 -17.41 -4.84 -19.68
C PRO A 257 -17.69 -5.04 -18.18
N SER A 258 -16.98 -5.94 -17.48
CA SER A 258 -17.12 -6.14 -16.03
C SER A 258 -16.04 -5.44 -15.20
N GLY A 259 -15.09 -4.74 -15.84
CA GLY A 259 -14.02 -4.03 -15.15
C GLY A 259 -14.56 -2.93 -14.24
N ILE A 260 -14.12 -2.92 -12.98
CA ILE A 260 -14.52 -1.91 -11.99
C ILE A 260 -13.44 -0.82 -11.93
N PHE A 261 -13.67 0.28 -12.65
CA PHE A 261 -12.68 1.36 -12.84
C PHE A 261 -12.62 2.36 -11.69
N GLY A 262 -13.67 2.42 -10.86
CA GLY A 262 -13.70 3.27 -9.66
C GLY A 262 -12.82 2.78 -8.50
N LEU A 263 -12.22 1.58 -8.63
CA LEU A 263 -11.28 1.02 -7.65
C LEU A 263 -10.00 0.54 -8.32
N ARG A 264 -8.89 1.21 -8.04
CA ARG A 264 -7.54 0.87 -8.50
C ARG A 264 -6.56 1.04 -7.32
N PRO A 265 -5.41 0.32 -7.31
CA PRO A 265 -4.94 -0.58 -8.35
C PRO A 265 -5.66 -1.94 -8.36
N TRP A 266 -5.62 -2.61 -9.51
CA TRP A 266 -6.11 -3.98 -9.70
C TRP A 266 -5.03 -5.01 -9.40
N THR A 267 -5.43 -6.18 -8.91
CA THR A 267 -4.50 -7.31 -8.82
C THR A 267 -4.17 -7.84 -10.22
N ARG A 268 -3.00 -8.45 -10.40
CA ARG A 268 -2.66 -9.10 -11.67
C ARG A 268 -3.65 -10.21 -12.05
N TYR A 269 -4.22 -10.93 -11.07
CA TYR A 269 -5.27 -11.92 -11.33
C TYR A 269 -6.60 -11.29 -11.77
N GLU A 270 -6.97 -10.10 -11.28
CA GLU A 270 -8.16 -9.41 -11.80
C GLU A 270 -7.97 -9.04 -13.28
N CYS A 271 -6.79 -8.55 -13.65
CA CYS A 271 -6.47 -8.27 -15.04
C CYS A 271 -6.55 -9.53 -15.91
N ALA A 272 -6.02 -10.67 -15.43
CA ALA A 272 -6.12 -11.94 -16.12
C ALA A 272 -7.58 -12.40 -16.28
N ARG A 273 -8.40 -12.31 -15.22
CA ARG A 273 -9.84 -12.63 -15.27
C ARG A 273 -10.58 -11.76 -16.29
N LEU A 274 -10.27 -10.47 -16.36
CA LEU A 274 -10.84 -9.56 -17.35
C LEU A 274 -10.46 -9.95 -18.79
N LEU A 275 -9.27 -10.52 -18.99
CA LEU A 275 -8.84 -11.02 -20.29
C LEU A 275 -9.53 -12.34 -20.65
N GLU A 276 -9.68 -13.26 -19.71
CA GLU A 276 -10.46 -14.49 -19.92
C GLU A 276 -11.90 -14.17 -20.32
N GLU A 277 -12.51 -13.15 -19.70
CA GLU A 277 -13.84 -12.67 -20.11
C GLU A 277 -13.80 -12.04 -21.51
N ALA A 278 -12.77 -11.23 -21.79
CA ALA A 278 -12.62 -10.53 -23.05
C ALA A 278 -12.45 -11.47 -24.26
N GLU A 279 -11.85 -12.64 -24.07
CA GLU A 279 -11.59 -13.62 -25.14
C GLU A 279 -12.85 -13.91 -25.97
N GLY A 280 -13.97 -14.19 -25.29
CA GLY A 280 -15.25 -14.48 -25.96
C GLY A 280 -15.88 -13.28 -26.70
N TYR A 281 -15.46 -12.05 -26.40
CA TYR A 281 -15.90 -10.86 -27.14
C TYR A 281 -14.99 -10.52 -28.30
N VAL A 282 -13.67 -10.76 -28.18
CA VAL A 282 -12.70 -10.41 -29.22
C VAL A 282 -13.00 -11.15 -30.53
N GLU A 283 -13.47 -12.40 -30.46
CA GLU A 283 -13.88 -13.18 -31.64
C GLU A 283 -15.03 -12.52 -32.42
N ASP A 284 -15.92 -11.80 -31.74
CA ASP A 284 -17.06 -11.10 -32.33
C ASP A 284 -16.71 -9.70 -32.89
N PHE A 285 -15.50 -9.19 -32.61
CA PHE A 285 -15.05 -7.86 -33.07
C PHE A 285 -14.18 -7.98 -34.32
N GLU A 286 -14.65 -7.45 -35.46
CA GLU A 286 -13.86 -7.37 -36.71
C GLU A 286 -12.68 -6.37 -36.64
N SER A 287 -12.49 -5.66 -35.52
CA SER A 287 -11.44 -4.66 -35.37
C SER A 287 -10.09 -5.29 -35.05
N SER A 288 -9.17 -5.22 -36.01
CA SER A 288 -7.75 -5.61 -35.82
C SER A 288 -7.07 -4.89 -34.64
N GLU A 289 -7.58 -3.73 -34.21
CA GLU A 289 -7.04 -3.00 -33.07
C GLU A 289 -7.40 -3.64 -31.73
N VAL A 290 -8.66 -4.09 -31.57
CA VAL A 290 -9.12 -4.81 -30.37
C VAL A 290 -8.29 -6.09 -30.19
N THR A 291 -8.11 -6.86 -31.26
CA THR A 291 -7.31 -8.09 -31.25
C THR A 291 -5.85 -7.81 -30.87
N ARG A 292 -5.25 -6.73 -31.38
CA ARG A 292 -3.87 -6.33 -31.02
C ARG A 292 -3.74 -5.94 -29.55
N LEU A 293 -4.69 -5.16 -29.03
CA LEU A 293 -4.68 -4.69 -27.64
C LEU A 293 -4.88 -5.86 -26.67
N TYR A 294 -5.83 -6.74 -26.96
CA TYR A 294 -6.03 -8.00 -26.24
C TYR A 294 -4.74 -8.84 -26.23
N ALA A 295 -4.14 -9.08 -27.40
CA ALA A 295 -2.94 -9.91 -27.49
C ALA A 295 -1.75 -9.36 -26.69
N ALA A 296 -1.59 -8.04 -26.60
CA ALA A 296 -0.54 -7.43 -25.80
C ALA A 296 -0.79 -7.59 -24.30
N LEU A 297 -2.02 -7.36 -23.84
CA LEU A 297 -2.39 -7.59 -22.45
C LEU A 297 -2.26 -9.08 -22.08
N ALA A 298 -2.69 -9.99 -22.96
CA ALA A 298 -2.53 -11.42 -22.78
C ALA A 298 -1.06 -11.85 -22.67
N ARG A 299 -0.13 -11.16 -23.35
CA ARG A 299 1.32 -11.37 -23.15
C ARG A 299 1.80 -10.88 -21.78
N GLU A 300 1.38 -9.68 -21.35
CA GLU A 300 1.71 -9.12 -20.04
C GLU A 300 1.24 -10.00 -18.88
N PHE A 301 0.04 -10.57 -18.99
CA PHE A 301 -0.58 -11.43 -17.98
C PHE A 301 -0.49 -12.93 -18.31
N ALA A 302 0.39 -13.31 -19.24
CA ALA A 302 0.60 -14.71 -19.62
C ALA A 302 0.92 -15.62 -18.43
N PRO A 303 1.70 -15.18 -17.40
CA PRO A 303 1.94 -16.02 -16.23
C PRO A 303 0.68 -16.39 -15.47
N GLU A 304 -0.22 -15.43 -15.27
CA GLU A 304 -1.51 -15.59 -14.58
C GLU A 304 -2.48 -16.43 -15.40
N LEU A 305 -2.62 -16.14 -16.71
CA LEU A 305 -3.49 -16.88 -17.63
C LEU A 305 -3.09 -18.36 -17.78
N LYS A 306 -1.78 -18.65 -17.74
CA LYS A 306 -1.27 -20.04 -17.81
C LYS A 306 -1.32 -20.77 -16.46
N GLY A 307 -1.71 -20.10 -15.38
CA GLY A 307 -1.67 -20.63 -14.02
C GLY A 307 -0.26 -20.81 -13.45
N THR A 308 0.79 -20.42 -14.17
CA THR A 308 2.19 -20.47 -13.71
C THR A 308 2.50 -19.43 -12.63
N ALA A 309 1.67 -18.39 -12.48
CA ALA A 309 1.73 -17.46 -11.35
C ALA A 309 1.30 -18.10 -10.01
N ALA A 310 0.71 -19.30 -10.03
CA ALA A 310 0.42 -20.09 -8.83
C ALA A 310 1.66 -20.78 -8.24
N GLU A 311 2.80 -20.70 -8.93
CA GLU A 311 4.06 -21.30 -8.53
C GLU A 311 4.84 -20.42 -7.54
N HIS A 312 5.73 -21.05 -6.79
CA HIS A 312 6.69 -20.36 -5.95
C HIS A 312 7.66 -19.56 -6.83
N TYR A 313 7.56 -18.23 -6.80
CA TYR A 313 8.45 -17.37 -7.56
C TYR A 313 8.93 -16.18 -6.72
N ALA A 314 10.14 -15.74 -7.02
CA ALA A 314 10.61 -14.40 -6.73
C ALA A 314 11.24 -13.86 -8.02
N GLN A 315 10.94 -12.62 -8.38
CA GLN A 315 11.44 -12.04 -9.63
C GLN A 315 11.78 -10.56 -9.50
N LEU A 316 12.76 -10.13 -10.28
CA LEU A 316 12.97 -8.72 -10.59
C LEU A 316 12.02 -8.35 -11.72
N ASP A 317 11.02 -7.52 -11.41
CA ASP A 317 9.97 -7.14 -12.34
C ASP A 317 10.49 -6.09 -13.33
N SER A 318 11.07 -5.00 -12.82
CA SER A 318 11.55 -3.90 -13.64
C SER A 318 12.74 -3.16 -13.03
N VAL A 319 13.52 -2.51 -13.88
CA VAL A 319 14.53 -1.49 -13.53
C VAL A 319 14.32 -0.31 -14.46
N TYR A 320 14.36 0.90 -13.94
CA TYR A 320 14.14 2.10 -14.74
C TYR A 320 14.97 3.28 -14.26
N ALA A 321 15.23 4.20 -15.18
CA ALA A 321 15.80 5.49 -14.87
C ALA A 321 15.04 6.57 -15.62
N ARG A 322 14.73 7.68 -14.95
CA ARG A 322 14.07 8.84 -15.54
C ARG A 322 14.83 10.11 -15.23
N VAL A 323 15.08 10.89 -16.27
CA VAL A 323 15.64 12.25 -16.17
C VAL A 323 14.52 13.22 -16.49
N THR A 324 14.37 14.25 -15.66
CA THR A 324 13.38 15.32 -15.85
C THR A 324 14.06 16.68 -15.74
N GLY A 325 14.16 17.40 -16.85
CA GLY A 325 14.64 18.78 -16.88
C GLY A 325 13.48 19.76 -16.83
N ILE A 326 13.55 20.74 -15.93
CA ILE A 326 12.57 21.84 -15.81
C ILE A 326 13.32 23.15 -16.00
N SER A 327 12.93 23.96 -16.99
CA SER A 327 13.70 25.16 -17.39
C SER A 327 13.43 26.42 -16.57
N GLY A 328 12.39 26.42 -15.74
CA GLY A 328 11.99 27.55 -14.91
C GLY A 328 11.39 27.08 -13.60
N GLN A 329 10.97 28.02 -12.75
CA GLN A 329 10.42 27.71 -11.43
C GLN A 329 9.10 26.93 -11.56
N PRO A 330 9.04 25.65 -11.15
CA PRO A 330 7.81 24.88 -11.19
C PRO A 330 6.92 25.22 -9.98
N LEU A 331 5.64 24.88 -10.08
CA LEU A 331 4.71 24.87 -8.95
C LEU A 331 4.77 23.51 -8.25
N THR A 332 5.13 23.50 -6.96
CA THR A 332 5.33 22.27 -6.17
C THR A 332 4.33 22.12 -5.02
N ASP A 333 3.46 23.12 -4.81
CA ASP A 333 2.51 23.18 -3.70
C ASP A 333 1.08 23.10 -4.23
N GLY A 334 0.58 21.87 -4.39
CA GLY A 334 -0.78 21.61 -4.86
C GLY A 334 -1.87 21.84 -3.83
N TYR A 335 -1.51 22.00 -2.55
CA TYR A 335 -2.49 22.21 -1.49
C TYR A 335 -2.92 23.68 -1.42
N HIS A 336 -1.99 24.61 -1.63
CA HIS A 336 -2.26 26.04 -1.63
C HIS A 336 -2.39 26.64 -3.03
N PHE A 337 -1.64 26.11 -4.00
CA PHE A 337 -1.58 26.61 -5.36
C PHE A 337 -1.89 25.48 -6.35
N ALA A 338 -0.95 25.13 -7.23
CA ALA A 338 -1.09 24.04 -8.18
C ALA A 338 0.20 23.18 -8.24
N LYS A 339 0.19 22.12 -9.04
CA LYS A 339 1.36 21.29 -9.31
C LYS A 339 1.68 21.21 -10.80
N THR A 340 2.93 21.50 -11.15
CA THR A 340 3.46 21.31 -12.50
C THR A 340 3.33 19.84 -12.91
N ILE A 341 3.74 18.92 -12.04
CA ILE A 341 3.61 17.46 -12.23
C ILE A 341 2.60 16.90 -11.22
N VAL A 342 1.53 16.28 -11.74
CA VAL A 342 0.49 15.55 -10.99
C VAL A 342 0.58 14.05 -11.25
N ASN A 343 0.00 13.26 -10.35
CA ASN A 343 -0.05 11.80 -10.41
C ASN A 343 1.34 11.12 -10.45
N ASP A 344 2.30 11.64 -9.69
CA ASP A 344 3.70 11.22 -9.71
C ASP A 344 4.24 10.81 -8.32
N TYR A 345 3.40 10.15 -7.50
CA TYR A 345 3.76 9.51 -6.23
C TYR A 345 4.38 10.44 -5.18
N GLY A 346 4.04 11.74 -5.20
CA GLY A 346 4.65 12.74 -4.32
C GLY A 346 6.18 12.79 -4.46
N ARG A 347 6.71 12.60 -5.67
CA ARG A 347 8.13 12.77 -5.96
C ARG A 347 8.49 14.27 -5.89
N PRO A 348 9.60 14.64 -5.24
CA PRO A 348 10.08 16.01 -5.24
C PRO A 348 10.63 16.34 -6.64
N TYR A 349 10.40 17.56 -7.08
CA TYR A 349 11.00 18.12 -8.27
C TYR A 349 11.23 19.61 -8.07
N GLN A 350 12.27 20.15 -8.69
CA GLN A 350 12.59 21.57 -8.70
C GLN A 350 13.12 22.01 -10.08
N GLU A 351 13.29 23.31 -10.27
CA GLU A 351 13.97 23.87 -11.45
C GLU A 351 15.36 23.23 -11.62
N GLY A 352 15.69 22.87 -12.87
CA GLY A 352 16.93 22.17 -13.23
C GLY A 352 16.72 20.68 -13.52
N THR A 353 17.77 19.88 -13.30
CA THR A 353 17.78 18.45 -13.61
C THR A 353 17.37 17.64 -12.39
N ASN A 354 16.25 16.93 -12.51
CA ASN A 354 15.76 15.96 -11.55
C ASN A 354 16.03 14.55 -12.10
N PHE A 355 16.26 13.59 -11.21
CA PHE A 355 16.61 12.23 -11.62
C PHE A 355 16.00 11.20 -10.68
N ILE A 356 15.50 10.10 -11.25
CA ILE A 356 15.15 8.91 -10.49
C ILE A 356 15.79 7.67 -11.12
N SER A 357 16.23 6.74 -10.28
CA SER A 357 16.66 5.40 -10.67
C SER A 357 16.02 4.39 -9.74
N GLY A 358 15.23 3.47 -10.28
CA GLY A 358 14.37 2.60 -9.49
C GLY A 358 14.33 1.17 -9.99
N PHE A 359 13.79 0.32 -9.13
CA PHE A 359 13.51 -1.07 -9.44
C PHE A 359 12.21 -1.52 -8.80
N SER A 360 11.62 -2.58 -9.34
CA SER A 360 10.53 -3.31 -8.69
C SER A 360 10.77 -4.81 -8.67
N SER A 361 10.37 -5.46 -7.59
CA SER A 361 10.49 -6.89 -7.39
C SER A 361 9.25 -7.46 -6.71
N SER A 362 8.86 -8.66 -7.10
CA SER A 362 7.69 -9.34 -6.57
C SER A 362 7.96 -10.82 -6.37
N GLY A 363 7.20 -11.42 -5.49
CA GLY A 363 7.23 -12.86 -5.28
C GLY A 363 5.97 -13.38 -4.64
N SER A 364 5.67 -14.64 -4.91
CA SER A 364 4.50 -15.35 -4.38
C SER A 364 4.86 -16.78 -4.01
N THR A 365 4.23 -17.29 -2.95
CA THR A 365 4.33 -18.66 -2.47
C THR A 365 2.95 -19.08 -1.96
N GLY A 366 2.11 -19.52 -2.90
CA GLY A 366 0.69 -19.79 -2.64
C GLY A 366 -0.02 -18.55 -2.09
N PRO A 367 -0.61 -18.60 -0.88
CA PRO A 367 -1.36 -17.48 -0.32
C PRO A 367 -0.51 -16.31 0.15
N PHE A 368 0.80 -16.44 0.28
CA PHE A 368 1.68 -15.35 0.72
C PHE A 368 2.45 -14.74 -0.46
N GLY A 369 2.69 -13.44 -0.42
CA GLY A 369 3.53 -12.76 -1.40
C GLY A 369 4.10 -11.44 -0.90
N PHE A 370 4.94 -10.84 -1.72
CA PHE A 370 5.50 -9.52 -1.51
C PHE A 370 5.61 -8.74 -2.82
N TYR A 371 5.66 -7.43 -2.69
CA TYR A 371 5.99 -6.49 -3.75
C TYR A 371 6.86 -5.37 -3.15
N VAL A 372 7.92 -4.99 -3.85
CA VAL A 372 8.85 -3.94 -3.44
C VAL A 372 9.13 -3.06 -4.64
N ARG A 373 8.95 -1.75 -4.51
CA ARG A 373 9.38 -0.72 -5.47
C ARG A 373 10.19 0.34 -4.72
N GLY A 374 11.44 0.51 -5.11
CA GLY A 374 12.38 1.45 -4.49
C GLY A 374 13.08 2.32 -5.52
N GLU A 375 13.37 3.57 -5.15
CA GLU A 375 13.96 4.57 -6.03
C GLU A 375 15.05 5.38 -5.31
N LEU A 376 16.16 5.64 -5.99
CA LEU A 376 17.04 6.77 -5.68
C LEU A 376 16.47 8.01 -6.37
N GLU A 377 16.08 9.02 -5.61
CA GLU A 377 15.49 10.26 -6.13
C GLU A 377 16.44 11.44 -5.89
N HIS A 378 16.60 12.27 -6.92
CA HIS A 378 17.31 13.55 -6.91
C HIS A 378 16.40 14.69 -7.37
N ALA A 379 16.35 15.76 -6.57
CA ALA A 379 15.80 17.05 -6.97
C ALA A 379 16.72 18.19 -6.49
N PRO A 380 16.94 19.24 -7.29
CA PRO A 380 17.72 20.41 -6.86
C PRO A 380 17.13 21.11 -5.63
N SER A 381 17.92 21.97 -4.98
CA SER A 381 17.41 22.89 -3.96
C SER A 381 16.62 24.02 -4.60
N ALA A 382 15.68 24.60 -3.87
CA ALA A 382 14.94 25.78 -4.32
C ALA A 382 14.89 26.87 -3.23
N PRO A 383 14.69 28.14 -3.60
CA PRO A 383 14.42 29.21 -2.65
C PRO A 383 13.18 28.90 -1.81
N GLY A 384 13.17 29.38 -0.56
CA GLY A 384 11.98 29.32 0.29
C GLY A 384 10.87 30.23 -0.24
N VAL A 385 9.63 29.94 0.13
CA VAL A 385 8.50 30.85 -0.11
C VAL A 385 8.69 32.15 0.70
N SER A 386 8.25 33.28 0.15
CA SER A 386 8.40 34.58 0.82
C SER A 386 7.57 34.66 2.10
N GLN A 387 7.95 35.54 3.04
CA GLN A 387 7.19 35.73 4.28
C GLN A 387 5.74 36.18 4.01
N THR A 388 5.52 36.99 2.96
CA THR A 388 4.18 37.41 2.53
C THR A 388 3.31 36.21 2.14
N VAL A 389 3.87 35.25 1.40
CA VAL A 389 3.18 34.01 1.01
C VAL A 389 2.88 33.17 2.25
N GLN A 390 3.84 33.02 3.16
CA GLN A 390 3.64 32.25 4.40
C GLN A 390 2.54 32.84 5.27
N ASN A 391 2.50 34.16 5.43
CA ASN A 391 1.45 34.84 6.20
C ASN A 391 0.07 34.64 5.56
N ALA A 392 -0.03 34.67 4.24
CA ALA A 392 -1.28 34.41 3.53
C ALA A 392 -1.76 32.96 3.71
N ILE A 393 -0.85 31.98 3.53
CA ILE A 393 -1.12 30.55 3.79
C ILE A 393 -1.59 30.35 5.22
N GLN A 394 -0.92 30.98 6.18
CA GLN A 394 -1.27 30.88 7.58
C GLN A 394 -2.72 31.31 7.84
N VAL A 395 -3.15 32.43 7.27
CA VAL A 395 -4.53 32.93 7.39
C VAL A 395 -5.51 31.95 6.73
N ALA A 396 -5.20 31.50 5.51
CA ALA A 396 -6.06 30.60 4.74
C ALA A 396 -6.24 29.22 5.41
N ASP A 397 -5.23 28.74 6.12
CA ASP A 397 -5.24 27.44 6.80
C ASP A 397 -5.62 27.53 8.29
N GLN A 398 -5.71 28.73 8.86
CA GLN A 398 -5.88 28.97 10.30
C GLN A 398 -4.74 28.37 11.16
N LYS A 399 -3.51 28.39 10.65
CA LYS A 399 -2.32 27.88 11.36
C LYS A 399 -1.71 28.95 12.28
N PRO A 400 -1.00 28.59 13.36
CA PRO A 400 -0.18 29.55 14.09
C PRO A 400 1.07 29.97 13.28
N LEU A 401 1.59 31.19 13.49
CA LEU A 401 2.74 31.74 12.76
C LEU A 401 4.03 31.14 13.34
N ILE A 402 4.65 30.15 12.66
CA ILE A 402 5.80 29.47 13.29
C ILE A 402 6.95 29.02 12.37
N GLN A 403 6.96 29.33 11.07
CA GLN A 403 8.02 28.86 10.17
C GLN A 403 8.69 30.06 9.47
N PRO A 404 10.01 30.28 9.67
CA PRO A 404 10.80 31.15 8.81
C PRO A 404 10.80 30.65 7.35
N ALA A 405 11.03 31.56 6.39
CA ALA A 405 11.29 31.22 5.00
C ALA A 405 12.65 30.49 4.84
N PHE A 406 12.65 29.16 5.04
CA PHE A 406 13.82 28.34 4.74
C PHE A 406 13.86 27.93 3.27
N ALA A 407 15.07 27.86 2.71
CA ALA A 407 15.29 27.25 1.41
C ALA A 407 14.86 25.77 1.45
N VAL A 408 14.27 25.31 0.34
CA VAL A 408 14.00 23.89 0.13
C VAL A 408 15.35 23.21 -0.15
N PRO A 409 15.82 22.29 0.73
CA PRO A 409 17.09 21.63 0.51
C PRO A 409 17.01 20.69 -0.70
N ALA A 410 18.16 20.46 -1.35
CA ALA A 410 18.25 19.48 -2.42
C ALA A 410 17.88 18.09 -1.88
N PHE A 411 17.07 17.36 -2.65
CA PHE A 411 16.63 16.01 -2.30
C PHE A 411 17.58 15.00 -2.93
N ASN A 412 18.15 14.09 -2.12
CA ASN A 412 19.07 13.05 -2.56
C ASN A 412 18.90 11.81 -1.67
N GLN A 413 17.82 11.06 -1.84
CA GLN A 413 17.49 9.98 -0.92
C GLN A 413 16.92 8.77 -1.65
N PHE A 414 17.22 7.59 -1.10
CA PHE A 414 16.50 6.38 -1.45
C PHE A 414 15.12 6.39 -0.78
N ARG A 415 14.08 6.11 -1.56
CA ARG A 415 12.70 6.02 -1.10
C ARG A 415 12.07 4.72 -1.55
N LEU A 416 11.37 4.10 -0.60
CA LEU A 416 10.38 3.07 -0.93
C LEU A 416 9.09 3.75 -1.37
N LEU A 417 8.59 3.34 -2.54
CA LEU A 417 7.24 3.62 -3.01
C LEU A 417 6.31 2.50 -2.54
N ASP A 418 5.56 1.87 -3.45
CA ASP A 418 4.73 0.70 -3.13
C ASP A 418 5.64 -0.45 -2.67
N THR A 419 5.52 -0.84 -1.40
CA THR A 419 6.30 -1.91 -0.78
C THR A 419 5.47 -2.57 0.30
N TYR A 420 5.01 -3.79 0.05
CA TYR A 420 4.07 -4.49 0.92
C TYR A 420 4.23 -6.00 0.87
N VAL A 421 3.81 -6.65 1.95
CA VAL A 421 3.55 -8.09 2.01
C VAL A 421 2.05 -8.33 1.91
N MET A 422 1.66 -9.49 1.40
CA MET A 422 0.26 -9.83 1.16
C MET A 422 -0.06 -11.28 1.51
N LEU A 423 -1.30 -11.49 1.94
CA LEU A 423 -1.91 -12.76 2.25
C LEU A 423 -3.28 -12.83 1.55
N ASN A 424 -3.45 -13.77 0.61
CA ASN A 424 -4.72 -14.01 -0.06
C ASN A 424 -5.39 -15.28 0.48
N LEU A 425 -6.60 -15.12 1.01
CA LEU A 425 -7.41 -16.22 1.52
C LEU A 425 -8.77 -16.20 0.82
N ASN A 426 -8.98 -17.18 -0.08
CA ASN A 426 -10.24 -17.37 -0.79
C ASN A 426 -10.79 -16.09 -1.43
N GLY A 427 -9.92 -15.37 -2.14
CA GLY A 427 -10.19 -14.19 -2.94
C GLY A 427 -10.19 -12.89 -2.15
N TRP A 428 -9.89 -12.93 -0.85
CA TRP A 428 -9.68 -11.77 -0.01
C TRP A 428 -8.18 -11.59 0.24
N GLN A 429 -7.63 -10.53 -0.32
CA GLN A 429 -6.23 -10.18 -0.14
C GLN A 429 -6.08 -9.14 0.96
N THR A 430 -5.38 -9.53 2.02
CA THR A 430 -4.92 -8.61 3.06
C THR A 430 -3.48 -8.24 2.77
N SER A 431 -3.14 -6.96 2.69
CA SER A 431 -1.78 -6.48 2.46
C SER A 431 -1.36 -5.42 3.47
N PHE A 432 -0.09 -5.46 3.86
CA PHE A 432 0.51 -4.53 4.81
C PHE A 432 1.83 -3.96 4.27
N GLY A 433 1.94 -2.63 4.28
CA GLY A 433 3.14 -1.91 3.83
C GLY A 433 2.79 -0.57 3.20
N LYS A 434 3.75 0.06 2.51
CA LYS A 434 3.51 1.26 1.72
C LYS A 434 2.70 0.92 0.49
N GLN A 435 1.55 1.55 0.32
CA GLN A 435 0.65 1.28 -0.79
C GLN A 435 0.02 2.58 -1.30
N THR A 436 -0.28 2.60 -2.59
CA THR A 436 -0.97 3.70 -3.28
C THR A 436 -2.38 3.26 -3.65
N LEU A 437 -3.31 4.22 -3.62
CA LEU A 437 -4.72 4.00 -3.91
C LEU A 437 -5.16 4.90 -5.07
N TRP A 438 -6.17 4.46 -5.79
CA TRP A 438 -6.84 5.24 -6.82
C TRP A 438 -8.33 4.94 -6.80
N THR A 439 -9.10 5.85 -6.23
CA THR A 439 -10.49 5.59 -5.84
C THR A 439 -11.46 6.45 -6.64
N GLY A 440 -11.48 6.29 -7.96
CA GLY A 440 -12.46 6.89 -8.86
C GLY A 440 -12.18 6.59 -10.34
N PRO A 441 -13.16 6.82 -11.24
CA PRO A 441 -13.04 6.52 -12.68
C PRO A 441 -12.24 7.59 -13.47
N THR A 442 -12.07 8.78 -12.89
CA THR A 442 -11.42 9.94 -13.52
C THR A 442 -9.90 9.77 -13.66
N GLN A 443 -9.24 10.71 -14.35
CA GLN A 443 -7.79 10.84 -14.45
C GLN A 443 -7.15 11.49 -13.21
N ASP A 444 -7.95 11.97 -12.27
CA ASP A 444 -7.51 12.46 -10.97
C ASP A 444 -8.69 12.37 -9.97
N PRO A 445 -8.79 11.28 -9.20
CA PRO A 445 -9.94 11.02 -8.32
C PRO A 445 -9.90 11.84 -7.03
N PHE A 446 -11.06 12.22 -6.51
CA PHE A 446 -11.17 13.08 -5.33
C PHE A 446 -10.78 12.40 -4.03
N LEU A 447 -11.12 11.12 -3.86
CA LEU A 447 -10.99 10.45 -2.56
C LEU A 447 -9.56 9.99 -2.29
N SER A 448 -8.86 9.42 -3.28
CA SER A 448 -7.45 9.04 -3.20
C SER A 448 -6.87 8.81 -4.60
N SER A 449 -5.69 9.36 -4.85
CA SER A 449 -4.89 9.23 -6.06
C SER A 449 -3.43 8.93 -5.70
N ASN A 450 -2.53 8.99 -6.69
CA ASN A 450 -1.08 8.96 -6.48
C ASN A 450 -0.44 10.37 -6.51
N ASN A 451 -1.19 11.44 -6.23
CA ASN A 451 -0.61 12.78 -6.07
C ASN A 451 0.31 12.90 -4.86
N ALA A 452 0.00 12.16 -3.79
CA ALA A 452 0.81 12.03 -2.59
C ALA A 452 1.64 10.74 -2.59
N GLN A 453 2.66 10.71 -1.71
CA GLN A 453 3.49 9.51 -1.55
C GLN A 453 2.69 8.31 -1.00
N PRO A 454 3.10 7.07 -1.34
CA PRO A 454 2.47 5.85 -0.82
C PRO A 454 2.48 5.83 0.72
N MET A 455 1.34 5.46 1.32
CA MET A 455 1.17 5.46 2.77
C MET A 455 1.36 4.05 3.33
N TYR A 456 1.96 3.95 4.52
CA TYR A 456 1.96 2.70 5.28
C TYR A 456 0.52 2.37 5.67
N MET A 457 -0.03 1.30 5.12
CA MET A 457 -1.40 0.89 5.38
C MET A 457 -1.58 -0.62 5.49
N LEU A 458 -2.57 -1.01 6.29
CA LEU A 458 -3.23 -2.29 6.22
C LEU A 458 -4.41 -2.16 5.27
N ARG A 459 -4.46 -3.00 4.23
CA ARG A 459 -5.46 -2.98 3.17
C ARG A 459 -6.11 -4.36 3.08
N PHE A 460 -7.43 -4.38 2.91
CA PHE A 460 -8.23 -5.57 2.68
C PHE A 460 -9.00 -5.34 1.37
N ASP A 461 -8.68 -6.13 0.36
CA ASP A 461 -9.23 -6.00 -0.99
C ASP A 461 -9.79 -7.34 -1.48
N GLN A 462 -10.77 -7.26 -2.36
CA GLN A 462 -11.21 -8.40 -3.13
C GLN A 462 -10.35 -8.52 -4.38
N THR A 463 -9.67 -9.67 -4.51
CA THR A 463 -8.84 -9.97 -5.70
C THR A 463 -9.63 -9.98 -7.00
N THR A 464 -10.92 -10.31 -6.94
CA THR A 464 -11.87 -10.30 -8.07
C THR A 464 -13.28 -9.92 -7.57
N PRO A 465 -14.13 -9.28 -8.39
CA PRO A 465 -15.50 -8.94 -8.03
C PRO A 465 -16.34 -10.18 -7.67
N ARG A 466 -17.24 -10.03 -6.70
CA ARG A 466 -18.13 -11.12 -6.24
C ARG A 466 -19.58 -10.84 -6.55
N LYS A 467 -20.40 -11.89 -6.64
CA LYS A 467 -21.85 -11.76 -6.76
C LYS A 467 -22.48 -11.66 -5.37
N LEU A 468 -23.47 -10.79 -5.24
CA LEU A 468 -24.31 -10.70 -4.04
C LEU A 468 -25.34 -11.85 -4.00
N PRO A 469 -25.94 -12.11 -2.83
CA PRO A 469 -27.10 -12.99 -2.73
C PRO A 469 -28.23 -12.59 -3.69
N SER A 470 -29.06 -13.53 -4.11
CA SER A 470 -30.07 -13.34 -5.17
C SER A 470 -31.00 -12.14 -4.94
N PHE A 471 -31.41 -11.86 -3.70
CA PHE A 471 -32.27 -10.72 -3.36
C PHE A 471 -31.60 -9.35 -3.55
N LEU A 472 -30.26 -9.31 -3.66
CA LEU A 472 -29.46 -8.13 -4.02
C LEU A 472 -28.83 -8.27 -5.41
N GLY A 473 -29.20 -9.30 -6.19
CA GLY A 473 -28.59 -9.60 -7.48
C GLY A 473 -28.75 -8.49 -8.53
N PHE A 474 -29.75 -7.60 -8.36
CA PHE A 474 -29.96 -6.44 -9.23
C PHE A 474 -28.82 -5.40 -9.16
N LEU A 475 -28.02 -5.41 -8.10
CA LEU A 475 -26.83 -4.57 -7.98
C LEU A 475 -25.64 -5.12 -8.79
N GLY A 476 -25.76 -6.36 -9.28
CA GLY A 476 -24.71 -7.03 -10.05
C GLY A 476 -23.49 -7.44 -9.20
N PRO A 477 -22.38 -7.81 -9.85
CA PRO A 477 -21.11 -8.03 -9.17
C PRO A 477 -20.65 -6.77 -8.44
N TYR A 478 -19.97 -6.95 -7.30
CA TYR A 478 -19.39 -5.86 -6.52
C TYR A 478 -17.93 -6.12 -6.22
N ARG A 479 -17.15 -5.04 -6.09
CA ARG A 479 -15.82 -5.05 -5.50
C ARG A 479 -15.79 -4.07 -4.34
N MET A 480 -15.17 -4.49 -3.24
CA MET A 480 -14.96 -3.63 -2.09
C MET A 480 -13.52 -3.64 -1.61
N GLU A 481 -13.14 -2.50 -1.05
CA GLU A 481 -11.84 -2.27 -0.46
C GLU A 481 -12.00 -1.54 0.88
N PHE A 482 -11.23 -1.96 1.87
CA PHE A 482 -11.06 -1.31 3.16
C PHE A 482 -9.58 -1.07 3.42
N TRP A 483 -9.22 0.09 3.94
CA TRP A 483 -7.84 0.37 4.34
C TRP A 483 -7.76 1.23 5.59
N VAL A 484 -6.65 1.06 6.31
CA VAL A 484 -6.22 1.91 7.43
C VAL A 484 -4.75 2.20 7.25
N GLY A 485 -4.41 3.46 7.01
CA GLY A 485 -3.08 3.96 6.76
C GLY A 485 -2.62 5.01 7.78
N LYS A 486 -1.32 5.16 7.91
CA LYS A 486 -0.68 6.21 8.70
C LYS A 486 -0.29 7.36 7.77
N LEU A 487 -0.70 8.59 8.09
CA LEU A 487 -0.20 9.77 7.41
C LEU A 487 1.24 10.07 7.81
N THR A 488 1.94 10.82 6.97
CA THR A 488 3.28 11.32 7.25
C THR A 488 3.31 12.81 6.99
N GLY A 489 4.21 13.54 7.66
CA GLY A 489 4.40 14.96 7.40
C GLY A 489 3.28 15.85 7.90
N GLN A 490 2.50 15.40 8.89
CA GLN A 490 1.55 16.24 9.61
C GLN A 490 2.28 16.95 10.76
N HIS A 491 2.04 18.24 10.94
CA HIS A 491 2.73 19.17 11.83
C HIS A 491 1.78 19.82 12.83
N PHE A 492 0.49 19.92 12.50
CA PHE A 492 -0.49 20.66 13.28
C PHE A 492 -1.77 19.86 13.48
N VAL A 493 -2.14 19.62 14.74
CA VAL A 493 -3.43 19.06 15.13
C VAL A 493 -4.00 19.90 16.28
N ALA A 494 -5.22 20.42 16.13
CA ALA A 494 -5.94 21.09 17.21
C ALA A 494 -6.25 20.09 18.32
N THR A 495 -5.92 20.45 19.56
CA THR A 495 -6.19 19.59 20.71
C THR A 495 -7.62 19.85 21.22
N GLN A 496 -8.12 18.95 22.06
CA GLN A 496 -9.43 19.15 22.71
C GLN A 496 -9.33 19.99 23.99
N ASP A 497 -8.12 20.33 24.42
CA ASP A 497 -7.87 21.18 25.58
C ASP A 497 -7.65 22.62 25.11
N PRO A 498 -8.60 23.55 25.40
CA PRO A 498 -8.48 24.95 25.02
C PRO A 498 -7.22 25.63 25.59
N ALA A 499 -6.65 25.12 26.69
CA ALA A 499 -5.43 25.67 27.28
C ALA A 499 -4.16 25.27 26.49
N VAL A 500 -4.21 24.16 25.76
CA VAL A 500 -3.11 23.69 24.89
C VAL A 500 -3.25 24.27 23.49
N GLY A 501 -4.48 24.43 23.00
CA GLY A 501 -4.79 24.96 21.67
C GLY A 501 -4.40 23.99 20.55
N PHE A 502 -3.12 23.94 20.19
CA PHE A 502 -2.61 23.10 19.10
C PHE A 502 -1.42 22.26 19.55
N ALA A 503 -1.44 20.97 19.21
CA ALA A 503 -0.23 20.19 19.17
C ALA A 503 0.49 20.53 17.86
N ALA A 504 1.55 21.29 17.99
CA ALA A 504 2.35 21.78 16.87
C ALA A 504 3.79 21.29 17.00
N SER A 505 4.41 21.04 15.85
CA SER A 505 5.83 20.72 15.79
C SER A 505 6.50 21.53 14.69
N ILE A 506 7.39 22.43 15.09
CA ILE A 506 8.05 23.39 14.20
C ILE A 506 9.23 22.69 13.53
N GLY A 507 9.30 22.77 12.20
CA GLY A 507 10.41 22.20 11.42
C GLY A 507 10.53 20.66 11.44
N ARG A 508 9.60 19.94 12.08
CA ARG A 508 9.58 18.47 12.15
C ARG A 508 8.14 17.97 12.29
N SER A 509 7.83 16.80 11.73
CA SER A 509 6.50 16.21 11.84
C SER A 509 6.13 15.83 13.29
N LEU A 510 4.83 15.75 13.59
CA LEU A 510 4.31 15.27 14.87
C LEU A 510 4.82 13.85 15.18
N GLU A 511 5.21 13.60 16.43
CA GLU A 511 5.63 12.26 16.87
C GLU A 511 4.50 11.23 16.68
N ARG A 512 3.27 11.62 17.04
CA ARG A 512 2.06 10.83 16.80
C ARG A 512 1.31 11.38 15.60
N GLN A 513 1.55 10.80 14.43
CA GLN A 513 0.82 11.15 13.21
C GLN A 513 -0.64 10.67 13.28
N PRO A 514 -1.60 11.43 12.73
CA PRO A 514 -2.95 10.95 12.43
C PRO A 514 -2.95 9.72 11.50
N MET A 515 -4.06 8.99 11.53
CA MET A 515 -4.35 7.84 10.67
C MET A 515 -5.51 8.15 9.73
N LEU A 516 -5.44 7.59 8.53
CA LEU A 516 -6.48 7.65 7.51
C LEU A 516 -7.14 6.28 7.38
N ASN A 517 -8.46 6.21 7.42
CA ASN A 517 -9.21 5.01 7.08
C ASN A 517 -10.03 5.28 5.84
N GLY A 518 -10.33 4.22 5.11
CA GLY A 518 -11.26 4.30 4.01
C GLY A 518 -11.97 3.00 3.72
N GLN A 519 -13.12 3.15 3.11
CA GLN A 519 -14.00 2.09 2.66
C GLN A 519 -14.57 2.51 1.32
N LYS A 520 -14.48 1.65 0.32
CA LYS A 520 -15.13 1.91 -0.97
C LYS A 520 -15.68 0.63 -1.55
N VAL A 521 -16.90 0.72 -2.08
CA VAL A 521 -17.62 -0.39 -2.70
C VAL A 521 -18.18 0.08 -4.03
N ASN A 522 -17.85 -0.66 -5.08
CA ASN A 522 -18.35 -0.43 -6.42
C ASN A 522 -19.20 -1.63 -6.86
N PHE A 523 -20.26 -1.33 -7.60
CA PHE A 523 -21.25 -2.27 -8.09
C PHE A 523 -21.36 -2.16 -9.62
N HIS A 524 -21.70 -3.27 -10.25
CA HIS A 524 -21.85 -3.34 -11.71
C HIS A 524 -23.24 -3.88 -12.11
N PRO A 525 -24.34 -3.11 -11.89
CA PRO A 525 -25.71 -3.59 -12.11
C PRO A 525 -25.99 -4.10 -13.52
N THR A 526 -25.36 -3.50 -14.52
CA THR A 526 -25.43 -3.92 -15.92
C THR A 526 -24.07 -3.80 -16.54
N LYS A 527 -23.78 -4.50 -17.65
CA LYS A 527 -22.50 -4.40 -18.39
C LYS A 527 -22.18 -3.01 -18.99
N TYR A 528 -23.03 -2.02 -18.75
CA TYR A 528 -22.91 -0.64 -19.23
C TYR A 528 -22.87 0.39 -18.11
N PHE A 529 -23.12 -0.01 -16.86
CA PHE A 529 -23.26 0.89 -15.73
C PHE A 529 -22.51 0.34 -14.52
N GLU A 530 -21.57 1.14 -14.04
CA GLU A 530 -20.84 0.98 -12.78
C GLU A 530 -21.21 2.17 -11.88
N PHE A 531 -21.40 1.93 -10.59
CA PHE A 531 -21.40 3.00 -9.60
C PHE A 531 -20.68 2.60 -8.32
N GLY A 532 -20.11 3.59 -7.64
CA GLY A 532 -19.32 3.43 -6.43
C GLY A 532 -19.79 4.35 -5.32
N VAL A 533 -19.66 3.88 -4.09
CA VAL A 533 -19.77 4.69 -2.88
C VAL A 533 -18.53 4.49 -2.04
N GLY A 534 -17.96 5.59 -1.57
CA GLY A 534 -16.75 5.56 -0.75
C GLY A 534 -16.81 6.53 0.41
N LYS A 535 -16.04 6.24 1.45
CA LYS A 535 -15.88 7.09 2.63
C LYS A 535 -14.44 7.03 3.10
N THR A 536 -13.88 8.15 3.54
CA THR A 536 -12.64 8.16 4.31
C THR A 536 -12.80 8.96 5.60
N GLY A 537 -11.96 8.63 6.57
CA GLY A 537 -11.91 9.26 7.88
C GLY A 537 -10.48 9.50 8.35
N LEU A 538 -10.14 10.72 8.69
CA LEU A 538 -8.89 11.10 9.33
C LEU A 538 -9.12 11.18 10.85
N TRP A 539 -8.35 10.41 11.62
CA TRP A 539 -8.52 10.35 13.08
C TRP A 539 -7.19 10.05 13.79
N GLY A 540 -7.17 10.20 15.10
CA GLY A 540 -5.95 10.05 15.90
C GLY A 540 -5.10 11.33 15.93
N GLY A 541 -3.86 11.20 16.40
CA GLY A 541 -2.92 12.32 16.60
C GLY A 541 -2.61 12.58 18.08
N PRO A 542 -1.86 13.64 18.39
CA PRO A 542 -1.63 14.06 19.77
C PRO A 542 -2.95 14.36 20.49
N ASP A 543 -3.05 14.00 21.77
CA ASP A 543 -4.28 14.12 22.60
C ASP A 543 -5.52 13.36 22.11
N PHE A 544 -5.40 12.57 21.04
CA PHE A 544 -6.49 11.76 20.50
C PHE A 544 -6.05 10.31 20.26
N PRO A 545 -6.13 9.43 21.27
CA PRO A 545 -5.62 8.07 21.16
C PRO A 545 -6.45 7.22 20.20
N ILE A 546 -5.74 6.38 19.45
CA ILE A 546 -6.36 5.36 18.60
C ILE A 546 -6.73 4.17 19.49
N THR A 547 -8.03 3.96 19.65
CA THR A 547 -8.65 2.88 20.45
C THR A 547 -9.73 2.21 19.63
N GLY A 548 -10.18 1.01 20.00
CA GLY A 548 -11.30 0.37 19.32
C GLY A 548 -12.55 1.25 19.25
N GLY A 549 -12.81 2.04 20.30
CA GLY A 549 -13.92 2.99 20.35
C GLY A 549 -13.77 4.17 19.39
N THR A 550 -12.60 4.83 19.37
CA THR A 550 -12.34 5.97 18.47
C THR A 550 -12.27 5.51 17.00
N THR A 551 -11.67 4.36 16.72
CA THR A 551 -11.66 3.74 15.38
C THR A 551 -13.07 3.41 14.91
N ARG A 552 -13.91 2.79 15.74
CA ARG A 552 -15.32 2.50 15.39
C ARG A 552 -16.09 3.77 15.05
N ARG A 553 -15.90 4.86 15.80
CA ARG A 553 -16.57 6.14 15.53
C ARG A 553 -16.11 6.78 14.22
N SER A 554 -14.80 6.73 13.92
CA SER A 554 -14.30 7.25 12.65
C SER A 554 -14.86 6.47 11.45
N LEU A 555 -14.86 5.13 11.55
CA LEU A 555 -15.35 4.25 10.50
C LEU A 555 -16.87 4.40 10.27
N PHE A 556 -17.67 4.28 11.32
CA PHE A 556 -19.13 4.10 11.21
C PHE A 556 -19.96 5.28 11.70
N GLY A 557 -19.34 6.27 12.35
CA GLY A 557 -20.06 7.45 12.82
C GLY A 557 -20.60 8.27 11.65
N SER A 558 -21.82 8.78 11.81
CA SER A 558 -22.51 9.68 10.88
C SER A 558 -22.85 11.05 11.47
N ARG A 559 -22.60 11.27 12.76
CA ARG A 559 -22.88 12.54 13.45
C ARG A 559 -21.59 13.19 13.92
N ASN A 560 -21.56 14.52 13.93
CA ASN A 560 -20.55 15.27 14.67
C ASN A 560 -20.83 15.11 16.16
N ALA A 561 -19.77 14.95 16.95
CA ALA A 561 -19.89 14.75 18.39
C ALA A 561 -18.88 15.63 19.12
N THR A 562 -19.38 16.41 20.08
CA THR A 562 -18.58 17.33 20.89
C THR A 562 -18.08 16.64 22.16
N GLY A 563 -16.84 16.91 22.56
CA GLY A 563 -16.27 16.49 23.84
C GLY A 563 -15.20 15.39 23.76
N ARG A 564 -14.47 15.24 24.87
CA ARG A 564 -13.25 14.44 24.92
C ARG A 564 -13.52 12.96 24.61
N GLY A 565 -12.84 12.44 23.59
CA GLY A 565 -12.98 11.04 23.18
C GLY A 565 -14.27 10.67 22.43
N ASN A 566 -15.16 11.61 22.10
CA ASN A 566 -16.35 11.37 21.28
C ASN A 566 -16.20 11.76 19.81
N ASP A 567 -15.15 12.52 19.50
CA ASP A 567 -14.86 13.00 18.15
C ASP A 567 -14.71 11.84 17.15
N PRO A 568 -15.47 11.82 16.04
CA PRO A 568 -15.30 10.83 14.97
C PRO A 568 -14.10 11.12 14.05
N GLY A 569 -13.43 12.26 14.23
CA GLY A 569 -12.44 12.77 13.30
C GLY A 569 -13.09 13.43 12.08
N ASP A 570 -12.25 13.70 11.10
CA ASP A 570 -12.59 14.40 9.86
C ASP A 570 -13.01 13.41 8.79
N ARG A 571 -14.20 13.56 8.20
CA ARG A 571 -14.82 12.53 7.37
C ARG A 571 -15.37 13.11 6.08
N ARG A 572 -15.23 12.31 5.03
CA ARG A 572 -15.67 12.63 3.67
C ARG A 572 -16.27 11.43 3.00
N SER A 573 -17.21 11.69 2.10
CA SER A 573 -17.93 10.68 1.36
C SER A 573 -17.82 10.96 -0.14
N SER A 574 -17.89 9.92 -0.95
CA SER A 574 -17.80 9.98 -2.40
C SER A 574 -18.88 9.15 -3.06
N PHE A 575 -19.29 9.56 -4.24
CA PHE A 575 -20.10 8.79 -5.15
C PHE A 575 -19.51 8.95 -6.56
N ASP A 576 -19.33 7.83 -7.25
CA ASP A 576 -18.84 7.82 -8.62
C ASP A 576 -19.70 6.92 -9.49
N PHE A 577 -19.73 7.20 -10.79
CA PHE A 577 -20.35 6.31 -11.76
C PHE A 577 -19.64 6.34 -13.10
N SER A 578 -19.85 5.28 -13.87
CA SER A 578 -19.48 5.18 -15.29
C SER A 578 -20.63 4.57 -16.06
N TYR A 579 -21.02 5.21 -17.16
CA TYR A 579 -22.19 4.85 -17.96
C TYR A 579 -21.93 4.92 -19.46
N ARG A 580 -22.09 3.78 -20.14
CA ARG A 580 -22.06 3.68 -21.60
C ARG A 580 -23.44 3.96 -22.18
N LEU A 581 -23.61 5.12 -22.81
CA LEU A 581 -24.91 5.63 -23.23
C LEU A 581 -25.61 4.71 -24.26
N PRO A 582 -26.92 4.43 -24.12
CA PRO A 582 -27.70 3.71 -25.13
C PRO A 582 -27.56 4.35 -26.52
N GLY A 583 -27.45 3.54 -27.57
CA GLY A 583 -27.21 4.02 -28.93
C GLY A 583 -25.75 4.44 -29.23
N LEU A 584 -24.95 4.76 -28.22
CA LEU A 584 -23.55 5.18 -28.35
C LEU A 584 -22.57 4.29 -27.56
N ARG A 585 -23.00 3.08 -27.18
CA ARG A 585 -22.27 2.21 -26.24
C ARG A 585 -20.83 1.94 -26.65
N ASN A 586 -20.53 1.85 -27.95
CA ASN A 586 -19.18 1.56 -28.46
C ASN A 586 -18.37 2.82 -28.80
N TRP A 587 -18.90 4.01 -28.49
CA TRP A 587 -18.34 5.30 -28.90
C TRP A 587 -18.20 6.28 -27.74
N PHE A 588 -18.97 6.10 -26.66
CA PHE A 588 -19.09 7.12 -25.63
C PHE A 588 -19.39 6.55 -24.24
N THR A 589 -18.54 6.92 -23.29
CA THR A 589 -18.72 6.67 -21.86
C THR A 589 -18.80 8.00 -21.12
N LEU A 590 -19.87 8.21 -20.34
CA LEU A 590 -20.02 9.31 -19.40
C LEU A 590 -19.63 8.82 -18.00
N TYR A 591 -18.89 9.61 -17.24
CA TYR A 591 -18.57 9.29 -15.86
C TYR A 591 -18.52 10.56 -15.00
N ASP A 592 -18.62 10.38 -13.70
CA ASP A 592 -18.41 11.44 -12.71
C ASP A 592 -17.75 10.83 -11.47
N ASP A 593 -16.94 11.63 -10.80
CA ASP A 593 -16.45 11.38 -9.45
C ASP A 593 -16.85 12.57 -8.59
N SER A 594 -17.63 12.32 -7.55
CA SER A 594 -18.19 13.37 -6.69
C SER A 594 -17.76 13.18 -5.25
N PHE A 595 -17.63 14.29 -4.54
CA PHE A 595 -16.93 14.38 -3.27
C PHE A 595 -17.61 15.37 -2.34
N VAL A 596 -17.83 14.98 -1.09
CA VAL A 596 -18.45 15.84 -0.09
C VAL A 596 -17.74 15.71 1.25
N GLU A 597 -17.53 16.84 1.92
CA GLU A 597 -17.04 16.91 3.30
C GLU A 597 -18.24 16.96 4.26
N ASP A 598 -18.13 16.33 5.43
CA ASP A 598 -19.11 16.34 6.53
C ASP A 598 -20.54 15.85 6.23
N GLU A 599 -20.85 15.45 4.99
CA GLU A 599 -22.15 14.87 4.60
C GLU A 599 -22.09 13.37 4.30
N ILE A 600 -23.26 12.72 4.31
CA ILE A 600 -23.38 11.26 4.14
C ILE A 600 -23.06 10.80 2.71
N SER A 601 -23.45 11.58 1.69
CA SER A 601 -23.24 11.22 0.29
C SER A 601 -23.41 12.44 -0.62
N PRO A 602 -22.59 12.57 -1.66
CA PRO A 602 -22.77 13.62 -2.66
C PRO A 602 -24.15 13.64 -3.33
N ILE A 603 -24.78 12.48 -3.52
CA ILE A 603 -26.12 12.37 -4.12
C ILE A 603 -27.18 13.13 -3.30
N GLY A 604 -27.07 13.07 -1.97
CA GLY A 604 -28.02 13.76 -1.08
C GLY A 604 -27.76 15.27 -0.98
N TYR A 605 -26.55 15.72 -1.35
CA TYR A 605 -26.06 17.08 -1.12
C TYR A 605 -25.30 17.63 -2.34
N PRO A 606 -25.89 17.62 -3.55
CA PRO A 606 -25.17 17.99 -4.78
C PRO A 606 -24.68 19.44 -4.78
N ARG A 607 -25.40 20.35 -4.12
CA ARG A 607 -25.00 21.77 -3.98
C ARG A 607 -23.84 22.00 -3.02
N ARG A 608 -23.47 20.99 -2.24
CA ARG A 608 -22.34 21.01 -1.29
C ARG A 608 -21.23 20.05 -1.70
N SER A 609 -21.30 19.51 -2.91
CA SER A 609 -20.36 18.50 -3.41
C SER A 609 -19.47 19.08 -4.50
N ALA A 610 -18.21 18.65 -4.49
CA ALA A 610 -17.29 18.79 -5.62
C ALA A 610 -17.61 17.68 -6.64
N HIS A 611 -17.41 17.97 -7.91
CA HIS A 611 -17.64 17.02 -9.00
C HIS A 611 -16.51 17.09 -10.03
N ASN A 612 -16.27 15.98 -10.71
CA ASN A 612 -15.32 15.83 -11.79
C ASN A 612 -15.96 14.98 -12.90
N PRO A 613 -16.98 15.52 -13.58
CA PRO A 613 -17.57 14.87 -14.73
C PRO A 613 -16.55 14.73 -15.85
N GLY A 614 -16.64 13.60 -16.56
CA GLY A 614 -15.83 13.34 -17.73
C GLY A 614 -16.54 12.54 -18.79
N ILE A 615 -16.02 12.67 -20.01
CA ILE A 615 -16.42 11.88 -21.17
C ILE A 615 -15.20 11.15 -21.72
N TYR A 616 -15.41 9.92 -22.18
CA TYR A 616 -14.39 9.15 -22.88
C TYR A 616 -14.95 8.56 -24.17
N MET A 617 -14.28 8.84 -25.27
CA MET A 617 -14.53 8.27 -26.58
C MET A 617 -13.32 7.40 -26.95
N PRO A 618 -13.45 6.05 -26.98
CA PRO A 618 -12.33 5.16 -27.26
C PRO A 618 -11.83 5.21 -28.71
N GLN A 619 -12.62 5.84 -29.59
CA GLN A 619 -12.34 6.08 -30.99
C GLN A 619 -13.14 7.31 -31.47
N LEU A 620 -12.58 8.08 -32.38
CA LEU A 620 -13.27 9.21 -33.04
C LEU A 620 -13.87 8.78 -34.39
N PRO A 621 -14.99 9.38 -34.83
CA PRO A 621 -15.58 9.06 -36.14
C PRO A 621 -14.58 9.22 -37.28
N GLY A 622 -14.32 8.15 -38.03
CA GLY A 622 -13.32 8.13 -39.12
C GLY A 622 -11.86 8.06 -38.67
N LEU A 623 -11.57 8.11 -37.37
CA LEU A 623 -10.23 8.08 -36.78
C LEU A 623 -10.17 7.01 -35.67
N HIS A 624 -10.25 5.74 -36.06
CA HIS A 624 -10.40 4.62 -35.12
C HIS A 624 -9.24 4.46 -34.12
N HIS A 625 -8.03 4.87 -34.49
CA HIS A 625 -6.83 4.82 -33.63
C HIS A 625 -6.72 6.01 -32.67
N MET A 626 -7.64 6.96 -32.69
CA MET A 626 -7.57 8.18 -31.89
C MET A 626 -8.68 8.19 -30.87
N ASP A 627 -8.33 8.27 -29.59
CA ASP A 627 -9.30 8.46 -28.51
C ASP A 627 -9.40 9.93 -28.08
N LEU A 628 -10.45 10.26 -27.33
CA LEU A 628 -10.64 11.56 -26.72
C LEU A 628 -11.17 11.40 -25.31
N ARG A 629 -10.57 12.13 -24.37
CA ARG A 629 -11.04 12.26 -23.00
C ARG A 629 -11.10 13.71 -22.60
N VAL A 630 -12.19 14.10 -21.94
CA VAL A 630 -12.37 15.45 -21.40
C VAL A 630 -12.93 15.33 -19.99
N GLU A 631 -12.33 16.05 -19.04
CA GLU A 631 -12.73 16.14 -17.64
C GLU A 631 -12.82 17.60 -17.21
N ALA A 632 -13.78 17.90 -16.33
CA ALA A 632 -14.00 19.23 -15.78
C ALA A 632 -14.28 19.12 -14.29
N SER A 633 -13.29 19.43 -13.46
CA SER A 633 -13.40 19.34 -12.00
C SER A 633 -13.61 20.69 -11.35
N TYR A 634 -14.36 20.72 -10.26
CA TYR A 634 -14.47 21.91 -9.42
C TYR A 634 -14.53 21.56 -7.93
N THR A 635 -13.83 22.35 -7.14
CA THR A 635 -13.92 22.44 -5.68
C THR A 635 -14.28 23.85 -5.22
N ASN A 636 -14.47 24.79 -6.16
CA ASN A 636 -15.03 26.11 -5.89
C ASN A 636 -16.56 26.01 -5.78
N LEU A 637 -17.07 26.15 -4.56
CA LEU A 637 -18.50 26.30 -4.30
C LEU A 637 -18.74 27.72 -3.76
N PRO A 638 -19.39 28.61 -4.52
CA PRO A 638 -19.54 30.03 -4.15
C PRO A 638 -20.19 30.26 -2.78
N ASP A 639 -21.11 29.39 -2.37
CA ASP A 639 -21.84 29.51 -1.10
C ASP A 639 -21.13 28.80 0.08
N LEU A 640 -19.96 28.19 -0.14
CA LEU A 640 -19.25 27.36 0.82
C LEU A 640 -17.76 27.72 0.91
N ILE A 641 -17.49 28.92 1.39
CA ILE A 641 -16.14 29.47 1.59
C ILE A 641 -15.84 29.46 3.08
N GLU A 642 -15.45 28.28 3.58
CA GLU A 642 -14.97 28.10 4.93
C GLU A 642 -13.57 27.48 4.93
N PRO A 643 -12.62 28.00 5.72
CA PRO A 643 -12.71 29.21 6.54
C PRO A 643 -12.73 30.49 5.67
N PRO A 644 -13.03 31.68 6.24
CA PRO A 644 -12.85 32.94 5.52
C PRO A 644 -11.43 33.05 4.95
N ALA A 645 -11.31 33.29 3.65
CA ALA A 645 -10.05 33.27 2.88
C ALA A 645 -9.36 31.90 2.70
N GLY A 646 -10.03 30.80 3.06
CA GLY A 646 -9.55 29.43 2.88
C GLY A 646 -10.39 28.63 1.87
N GLY A 647 -10.05 27.35 1.73
CA GLY A 647 -10.78 26.42 0.88
C GLY A 647 -11.40 25.26 1.64
N PHE A 648 -12.70 25.02 1.40
CA PHE A 648 -13.52 24.07 2.15
C PHE A 648 -13.12 22.61 1.96
N PHE A 649 -13.00 22.17 0.70
CA PHE A 649 -12.57 20.81 0.40
C PHE A 649 -11.11 20.60 0.79
N TYR A 650 -10.79 19.40 1.31
CA TYR A 650 -9.46 19.00 1.78
C TYR A 650 -8.92 19.72 3.01
N TRP A 651 -9.66 20.68 3.56
CA TRP A 651 -9.26 21.40 4.78
C TRP A 651 -10.04 20.89 5.99
N ASN A 652 -9.47 21.08 7.18
CA ASN A 652 -10.13 20.71 8.42
C ASN A 652 -9.71 21.61 9.60
N THR A 653 -10.64 21.89 10.51
CA THR A 653 -10.40 22.69 11.73
C THR A 653 -9.54 21.99 12.78
N ARG A 654 -9.57 20.65 12.83
CA ARG A 654 -8.73 19.84 13.72
C ARG A 654 -7.41 19.48 13.07
N TYR A 655 -7.44 18.98 11.85
CA TYR A 655 -6.25 18.55 11.11
C TYR A 655 -5.83 19.67 10.15
N LEU A 656 -5.08 20.64 10.65
CA LEU A 656 -4.82 21.88 9.91
C LEU A 656 -3.94 21.70 8.66
N ASP A 657 -3.15 20.63 8.60
CA ASP A 657 -2.43 20.24 7.37
C ASP A 657 -3.34 19.58 6.33
N GLY A 658 -4.62 19.42 6.65
CA GLY A 658 -5.66 18.98 5.73
C GLY A 658 -5.54 17.52 5.31
N TYR A 659 -6.24 17.21 4.22
CA TYR A 659 -6.27 15.88 3.60
C TYR A 659 -5.02 15.62 2.75
N THR A 660 -3.86 15.70 3.41
CA THR A 660 -2.54 15.62 2.77
C THR A 660 -1.66 14.53 3.36
N SER A 661 -0.64 14.11 2.63
CA SER A 661 0.47 13.32 3.16
C SER A 661 1.77 13.96 2.70
N LYS A 662 2.60 14.39 3.65
CA LYS A 662 3.82 15.18 3.40
C LYS A 662 3.56 16.52 2.68
N GLY A 663 2.36 17.09 2.86
CA GLY A 663 1.93 18.34 2.22
C GLY A 663 1.25 18.14 0.85
N ASP A 664 1.35 16.96 0.26
CA ASP A 664 0.67 16.64 -1.00
C ASP A 664 -0.78 16.20 -0.77
N ILE A 665 -1.72 16.72 -1.56
CA ILE A 665 -3.12 16.28 -1.56
C ILE A 665 -3.19 14.78 -1.85
N ILE A 666 -3.94 14.05 -1.02
CA ILE A 666 -4.17 12.61 -1.21
C ILE A 666 -5.14 12.36 -2.37
N GLY A 667 -6.10 13.25 -2.59
CA GLY A 667 -7.11 13.21 -3.64
C GLY A 667 -6.71 13.89 -4.96
N ASN A 668 -7.59 14.73 -5.49
CA ASN A 668 -7.45 15.42 -6.77
C ASN A 668 -6.50 16.62 -6.65
N GLY A 669 -5.29 16.44 -7.15
CA GLY A 669 -4.22 17.44 -7.12
C GLY A 669 -4.27 18.42 -8.29
N THR A 670 -5.02 18.10 -9.35
CA THR A 670 -5.20 18.98 -10.51
C THR A 670 -6.08 20.18 -10.19
N VAL A 671 -7.21 19.96 -9.51
CA VAL A 671 -8.14 21.05 -9.13
C VAL A 671 -7.71 21.74 -7.83
N GLY A 672 -7.16 20.99 -6.88
CA GLY A 672 -6.77 21.52 -5.58
C GLY A 672 -7.95 22.07 -4.78
N ARG A 673 -7.69 23.08 -3.96
CA ARG A 673 -8.68 23.75 -3.09
C ARG A 673 -9.27 24.98 -3.79
N GLN A 674 -10.58 25.19 -3.67
CA GLN A 674 -11.33 26.32 -4.27
C GLN A 674 -11.00 26.53 -5.76
N GLY A 675 -10.82 25.43 -6.48
CA GLY A 675 -10.38 25.45 -7.87
C GLY A 675 -11.49 25.09 -8.84
N ILE A 676 -11.30 25.50 -10.09
CA ILE A 676 -11.97 24.95 -11.27
C ILE A 676 -10.89 24.51 -12.23
N ALA A 677 -10.95 23.28 -12.71
CA ALA A 677 -9.98 22.74 -13.64
C ALA A 677 -10.64 22.04 -14.83
N TYR A 678 -9.97 22.12 -15.97
CA TYR A 678 -10.35 21.41 -17.19
C TYR A 678 -9.15 20.65 -17.72
N ARG A 679 -9.39 19.43 -18.20
CA ARG A 679 -8.39 18.59 -18.84
C ARG A 679 -8.98 17.99 -20.09
N GLY A 680 -8.30 18.16 -21.22
CA GLY A 680 -8.63 17.50 -22.48
C GLY A 680 -7.40 16.77 -23.00
N GLU A 681 -7.55 15.51 -23.34
CA GLU A 681 -6.46 14.70 -23.87
C GLU A 681 -6.93 13.77 -24.98
N SER A 682 -6.06 13.54 -25.95
CA SER A 682 -6.30 12.65 -27.06
C SER A 682 -5.08 11.80 -27.31
N THR A 683 -5.28 10.49 -27.42
CA THR A 683 -4.22 9.50 -27.61
C THR A 683 -4.35 8.88 -28.99
N TYR A 684 -3.27 8.94 -29.77
CA TYR A 684 -3.14 8.17 -31.00
C TYR A 684 -2.40 6.85 -30.71
N TRP A 685 -3.02 5.75 -31.09
CA TRP A 685 -2.55 4.39 -30.84
C TRP A 685 -1.93 3.81 -32.11
N PHE A 686 -0.59 3.83 -32.16
CA PHE A 686 0.14 3.18 -33.26
C PHE A 686 0.11 1.65 -33.11
N ALA A 687 0.22 1.20 -31.86
CA ALA A 687 0.05 -0.17 -31.41
C ALA A 687 -0.48 -0.18 -29.97
N SER A 688 -0.70 -1.37 -29.41
CA SER A 688 -1.14 -1.57 -28.04
C SER A 688 -0.21 -1.00 -26.98
N ASP A 689 1.10 -0.96 -27.27
CA ASP A 689 2.20 -0.54 -26.39
C ASP A 689 3.01 0.61 -27.02
N LYS A 690 2.42 1.30 -28.01
CA LYS A 690 3.01 2.45 -28.72
C LYS A 690 1.97 3.54 -28.90
N THR A 691 2.09 4.59 -28.11
CA THR A 691 1.11 5.69 -28.09
C THR A 691 1.78 7.05 -28.09
N ILE A 692 1.10 8.03 -28.67
CA ILE A 692 1.37 9.45 -28.44
C ILE A 692 0.08 10.08 -27.94
N GLN A 693 0.13 10.75 -26.80
CA GLN A 693 -0.96 11.51 -26.23
C GLN A 693 -0.62 13.00 -26.26
N ALA A 694 -1.53 13.81 -26.78
CA ALA A 694 -1.49 15.26 -26.64
C ALA A 694 -2.58 15.71 -25.68
N GLY A 695 -2.29 16.69 -24.84
CA GLY A 695 -3.26 17.18 -23.88
C GLY A 695 -3.10 18.65 -23.52
N TYR A 696 -4.15 19.18 -22.92
CA TYR A 696 -4.25 20.51 -22.35
C TYR A 696 -4.85 20.40 -20.95
N ARG A 697 -4.23 21.07 -19.98
CA ARG A 697 -4.72 21.18 -18.61
C ARG A 697 -4.77 22.65 -18.21
N THR A 698 -5.82 23.01 -17.50
CA THR A 698 -5.96 24.33 -16.88
C THR A 698 -6.56 24.19 -15.49
N MET A 699 -6.14 25.07 -14.59
CA MET A 699 -6.71 25.24 -13.26
C MET A 699 -6.79 26.72 -12.95
N THR A 700 -7.86 27.14 -12.29
CA THR A 700 -8.05 28.51 -11.79
C THR A 700 -8.55 28.43 -10.35
N ALA A 701 -7.83 29.08 -9.44
CA ALA A 701 -8.20 29.21 -8.04
C ALA A 701 -9.08 30.45 -7.84
N ASP A 702 -10.06 30.34 -6.95
CA ASP A 702 -10.92 31.45 -6.57
C ASP A 702 -10.11 32.62 -5.97
N PHE A 703 -10.48 33.86 -6.31
CA PHE A 703 -9.77 35.04 -5.82
C PHE A 703 -9.81 35.19 -4.29
N GLN A 704 -10.85 34.66 -3.63
CA GLN A 704 -10.97 34.66 -2.17
C GLN A 704 -9.99 33.67 -1.51
N PHE A 705 -9.48 32.69 -2.25
CA PHE A 705 -8.47 31.76 -1.78
C PHE A 705 -7.08 32.20 -2.24
N LEU A 706 -6.27 32.73 -1.32
CA LEU A 706 -4.87 33.12 -1.59
C LEU A 706 -4.68 34.06 -2.80
N GLN A 707 -5.61 35.01 -2.98
CA GLN A 707 -5.64 35.97 -4.11
C GLN A 707 -5.85 35.32 -5.49
N GLY A 708 -6.29 34.06 -5.50
CA GLY A 708 -6.52 33.25 -6.69
C GLY A 708 -5.25 32.97 -7.48
N GLY A 709 -5.44 32.69 -8.76
CA GLY A 709 -4.35 32.40 -9.69
C GLY A 709 -4.76 31.34 -10.69
N ASN A 710 -3.85 31.03 -11.61
CA ASN A 710 -4.10 30.01 -12.61
C ASN A 710 -2.82 29.31 -13.05
N LEU A 711 -3.03 28.08 -13.51
CA LEU A 711 -2.05 27.22 -14.17
C LEU A 711 -2.67 26.78 -15.50
N ARG A 712 -1.87 26.77 -16.57
CA ARG A 712 -2.24 26.19 -17.85
C ARG A 712 -1.03 25.52 -18.46
N ASP A 713 -1.22 24.36 -19.05
CA ASP A 713 -0.17 23.67 -19.77
C ASP A 713 -0.72 22.93 -20.98
N VAL A 714 0.16 22.79 -21.97
CA VAL A 714 0.02 21.83 -23.07
C VAL A 714 1.11 20.79 -22.93
N PHE A 715 0.76 19.54 -23.12
CA PHE A 715 1.72 18.45 -23.01
C PHE A 715 1.59 17.44 -24.13
N VAL A 716 2.70 16.78 -24.42
CA VAL A 716 2.78 15.59 -25.26
C VAL A 716 3.46 14.50 -24.44
N ARG A 717 2.78 13.37 -24.28
CA ARG A 717 3.32 12.15 -23.69
C ARG A 717 3.48 11.11 -24.78
N SER A 718 4.51 10.27 -24.67
CA SER A 718 4.60 9.11 -25.54
C SER A 718 5.10 7.90 -24.78
N GLU A 719 4.59 6.74 -25.17
CA GLU A 719 4.96 5.43 -24.64
C GLU A 719 5.39 4.57 -25.82
N TRP A 720 6.60 4.03 -25.77
CA TRP A 720 7.17 3.23 -26.86
C TRP A 720 7.83 1.98 -26.33
N SER A 721 7.18 0.84 -26.52
CA SER A 721 7.84 -0.46 -26.43
C SER A 721 8.87 -0.60 -27.57
N LEU A 722 10.15 -0.63 -27.22
CA LEU A 722 11.27 -0.77 -28.16
C LEU A 722 11.49 -2.25 -28.52
N ASN A 723 11.26 -3.13 -27.55
CA ASN A 723 11.28 -4.58 -27.68
C ASN A 723 10.47 -5.19 -26.52
N GLU A 724 10.36 -6.52 -26.46
CA GLU A 724 9.58 -7.23 -25.42
C GLU A 724 9.98 -6.92 -23.97
N LYS A 725 11.18 -6.38 -23.75
CA LYS A 725 11.75 -6.11 -22.42
C LYS A 725 12.12 -4.66 -22.19
N THR A 726 11.92 -3.76 -23.13
CA THR A 726 12.39 -2.36 -22.99
C THR A 726 11.34 -1.40 -23.52
N SER A 727 11.04 -0.37 -22.73
CA SER A 727 10.22 0.76 -23.16
C SER A 727 10.91 2.09 -22.91
N LEU A 728 10.52 3.07 -23.70
CA LEU A 728 10.83 4.47 -23.52
C LEU A 728 9.52 5.23 -23.31
N SER A 729 9.40 5.94 -22.19
CA SER A 729 8.36 6.94 -21.99
C SER A 729 8.93 8.34 -22.02
N SER A 730 8.16 9.29 -22.51
CA SER A 730 8.54 10.70 -22.53
C SER A 730 7.37 11.62 -22.23
N LEU A 731 7.69 12.78 -21.65
CA LEU A 731 6.78 13.89 -21.43
C LEU A 731 7.47 15.18 -21.86
N LEU A 732 6.82 15.94 -22.74
CA LEU A 732 7.15 17.32 -23.04
C LEU A 732 5.97 18.18 -22.61
N GLN A 733 6.18 19.17 -21.76
CA GLN A 733 5.14 20.03 -21.22
C GLN A 733 5.61 21.47 -21.30
N TYR A 734 4.79 22.33 -21.91
CA TYR A 734 4.98 23.77 -21.86
C TYR A 734 3.90 24.35 -20.95
N GLU A 735 4.33 24.99 -19.87
CA GLU A 735 3.49 25.45 -18.79
C GLU A 735 3.57 26.96 -18.66
N TRP A 736 2.44 27.57 -18.30
CA TRP A 736 2.37 28.95 -17.88
C TRP A 736 1.38 29.13 -16.74
N TRP A 737 1.83 29.88 -15.74
CA TRP A 737 1.05 30.11 -14.53
C TRP A 737 1.17 31.55 -14.06
N ASN A 738 0.17 31.99 -13.30
CA ASN A 738 0.18 33.28 -12.63
C ASN A 738 -0.57 33.14 -11.30
N PHE A 739 0.19 33.18 -10.20
CA PHE A 739 -0.34 33.25 -8.85
C PHE A 739 0.16 34.56 -8.24
N PRO A 740 -0.70 35.57 -8.02
CA PRO A 740 -0.28 36.91 -7.61
C PRO A 740 0.66 36.93 -6.40
N LEU A 741 0.41 36.06 -5.41
CA LEU A 741 1.25 35.91 -4.22
C LEU A 741 2.66 35.36 -4.52
N LEU A 742 2.80 34.48 -5.50
CA LEU A 742 4.09 33.85 -5.85
C LEU A 742 4.89 34.67 -6.85
N SER A 743 4.23 35.33 -7.81
CA SER A 743 4.88 35.99 -8.95
C SER A 743 4.74 37.51 -8.97
N ALA A 744 4.17 38.11 -7.92
CA ALA A 744 3.80 39.52 -7.87
C ALA A 744 2.93 39.95 -9.08
N GLY A 745 2.00 39.07 -9.47
CA GLY A 745 1.08 39.25 -10.59
C GLY A 745 1.69 39.01 -11.98
N ASN A 746 2.98 38.71 -12.07
CA ASN A 746 3.64 38.44 -13.34
C ASN A 746 3.36 37.01 -13.82
N ARG A 747 3.12 36.84 -15.12
CA ARG A 747 3.06 35.51 -15.72
C ARG A 747 4.44 34.87 -15.69
N ARG A 748 4.50 33.60 -15.29
CA ARG A 748 5.68 32.74 -15.39
C ARG A 748 5.43 31.65 -16.43
N ASN A 749 6.52 31.11 -16.95
CA ASN A 749 6.52 29.98 -17.86
C ASN A 749 7.66 29.04 -17.54
N ASP A 750 7.46 27.77 -17.84
CA ASP A 750 8.49 26.75 -17.77
C ASP A 750 8.26 25.71 -18.87
N PHE A 751 9.33 25.01 -19.20
CA PHE A 751 9.31 23.87 -20.07
C PHE A 751 9.86 22.68 -19.31
N THR A 752 9.04 21.63 -19.22
CA THR A 752 9.38 20.37 -18.58
C THR A 752 9.59 19.30 -19.65
N ALA A 753 10.75 18.67 -19.64
CA ALA A 753 11.07 17.52 -20.49
C ALA A 753 11.49 16.34 -19.62
N SER A 754 10.82 15.20 -19.78
CA SER A 754 11.11 13.98 -19.03
C SER A 754 11.26 12.81 -19.98
N PHE A 755 12.25 11.95 -19.70
CA PHE A 755 12.50 10.72 -20.45
C PHE A 755 12.77 9.59 -19.46
N GLN A 756 12.05 8.48 -19.57
CA GLN A 756 12.24 7.29 -18.76
C GLN A 756 12.51 6.09 -19.64
N LEU A 757 13.61 5.38 -19.35
CA LEU A 757 13.87 4.07 -19.91
C LEU A 757 13.49 3.02 -18.86
N THR A 758 12.64 2.07 -19.23
CA THR A 758 12.26 0.94 -18.36
C THR A 758 12.69 -0.36 -19.01
N TYR A 759 13.31 -1.24 -18.22
CA TYR A 759 13.73 -2.57 -18.62
C TYR A 759 13.04 -3.62 -17.74
N TRP A 760 12.42 -4.62 -18.36
CA TRP A 760 11.76 -5.75 -17.70
C TRP A 760 12.59 -7.03 -17.90
N PRO A 761 13.52 -7.34 -16.98
CA PRO A 761 14.38 -8.51 -17.11
C PRO A 761 13.61 -9.83 -17.08
N HIS A 762 12.50 -9.87 -16.32
CA HIS A 762 11.77 -11.08 -15.94
C HIS A 762 12.69 -12.17 -15.39
N TRP A 763 13.72 -11.78 -14.62
CA TRP A 763 14.63 -12.71 -13.97
C TRP A 763 13.89 -13.39 -12.83
N LYS A 764 13.29 -14.54 -13.16
CA LYS A 764 12.58 -15.40 -12.22
C LYS A 764 13.58 -16.34 -11.54
N ILE A 765 13.63 -16.26 -10.23
CA ILE A 765 14.12 -17.35 -9.39
C ILE A 765 12.90 -18.25 -9.19
N LEU A 766 12.76 -19.25 -10.06
CA LEU A 766 11.77 -20.31 -9.87
C LEU A 766 12.26 -21.17 -8.71
N GLY A 767 11.37 -21.44 -7.75
CA GLY A 767 11.63 -22.46 -6.74
C GLY A 767 11.90 -23.79 -7.45
N GLY A 768 13.19 -24.19 -7.47
CA GLY A 768 13.76 -25.22 -8.34
C GLY A 768 12.93 -26.49 -8.49
N LYS A 769 12.99 -27.06 -9.70
CA LYS A 769 12.53 -28.42 -10.01
C LYS A 769 13.34 -29.46 -9.24
#